data_AF-A0A0F6ADC3-F1
#
_entry.id   AF-A0A0F6ADC3-F1
#
_cell.length_a   1.000
_cell.length_b   1.000
_cell.length_c   1.000
_cell.angle_alpha   90.00
_cell.angle_beta   90.00
_cell.angle_gamma   90.00
#
_symmetry.space_group_name_H-M   'P 1'
#
loop_
_entity.id
_entity.type
_entity.pdbx_description
1 polymer ?
#
loop_
_entity_poly.entity_id
_entity_poly.type
_entity_poly.pdbx_seq_one_letter_code
_entity_poly.pdbx_strand_id
1 'polypeptide(L)'
;MNMYKPFQGLCLGLALLSLSGCLDNDDDDPVTNPVDQSTKVTVTPSLGLIKNADVQLLTLANKQVVEGATGSTGEDGTAIITVPSGTTGPFIVEVKPTAESEYFDESKGQFLPLPSTTTLRAVMASLQDQVGVTTLTEIAANSIISANVVDATSVNAVNEQIKNALAPALDNILQAPQLVSENVAGSINNDQAGIYATTLAGLAKLGSSQDNPAIAILNSLKADFLDNVLDGKVGDQVFENPVYNADTFVSDLSSQISAYANSFGVAALSADINGIFSLDDIKKTLEGLEDILKDLNLDDISFDFIPGGLIPGGDDDDDDDQGSDDTVPTLTITGTSTTAGISVNLPEIKLENIPAPNPEDLGAIEQQIKTQIESQGITVSNFSFQLVSADESKLVVSVQYTISTQGVTSTSDLTYTWTPGYSSDDNDDSDDSNDVLPDALKGKVFTLTFAVSSNSGSPYSDGQVVEFTFSSSGALFIDPSPDAQIQIQEFEKVDANYVYTDEQNGFKYSVSVLNEKLNEVNLSTLENVFLGQFTEKSTDGQIENLELITEFANTYTVTGTGHSRGTVIIESGGTINFDTGLSFDTSMIVAIFDRRRDSSGQPLDEPRIQVNYGDDDDGPVIMLFLNEDLESIKMFRYRNINEDMQVDVTVVTATGGSGG
;
A
#
# COMPACT_ATOMS: atom_id res chain seq x y z
N MET A 1 16.99 35.35 -23.85
CA MET A 1 15.58 35.82 -23.87
C MET A 1 14.69 34.69 -24.35
N ASN A 2 14.47 33.71 -23.48
CA ASN A 2 13.51 32.60 -23.63
C ASN A 2 13.39 31.92 -22.25
N MET A 3 12.23 32.08 -21.62
CA MET A 3 11.45 31.02 -20.95
C MET A 3 12.18 29.90 -20.16
N TYR A 4 12.21 30.07 -18.83
CA TYR A 4 12.14 29.03 -17.77
C TYR A 4 11.28 29.68 -16.67
N LYS A 5 10.17 29.16 -16.12
CA LYS A 5 9.62 27.80 -15.91
C LYS A 5 10.39 26.91 -14.92
N PRO A 6 10.40 27.29 -13.62
CA PRO A 6 10.34 26.32 -12.53
C PRO A 6 9.44 26.80 -11.37
N PHE A 7 8.14 26.46 -11.36
CA PHE A 7 7.25 26.73 -10.21
C PHE A 7 6.07 25.75 -10.05
N GLN A 8 6.11 24.59 -10.74
CA GLN A 8 4.99 23.63 -10.76
C GLN A 8 5.10 22.52 -9.68
N GLY A 9 5.89 22.74 -8.62
CA GLY A 9 6.29 21.69 -7.67
C GLY A 9 5.49 21.55 -6.37
N LEU A 10 4.50 22.43 -6.11
CA LEU A 10 3.97 22.62 -4.74
C LEU A 10 2.46 22.33 -4.56
N CYS A 11 1.73 21.88 -5.58
CA CYS A 11 0.27 21.70 -5.51
C CYS A 11 -0.22 20.51 -6.36
N LEU A 12 -0.13 19.28 -5.84
CA LEU A 12 -0.87 18.11 -6.34
C LEU A 12 -1.70 17.50 -5.20
N GLY A 13 -3.03 17.46 -5.34
CA GLY A 13 -3.93 16.80 -4.37
C GLY A 13 -5.29 17.47 -4.16
N LEU A 14 -6.11 17.61 -5.21
CA LEU A 14 -7.49 18.14 -5.21
C LEU A 14 -8.20 17.64 -6.50
N ALA A 15 -9.52 17.37 -6.57
CA ALA A 15 -10.65 17.58 -5.65
C ALA A 15 -11.80 16.56 -5.90
N LEU A 16 -12.81 16.40 -5.02
CA LEU A 16 -14.24 16.82 -5.10
C LEU A 16 -15.09 15.81 -4.23
N LEU A 17 -16.37 15.96 -3.80
CA LEU A 17 -17.35 17.06 -3.79
C LEU A 17 -18.41 16.92 -2.63
N SER A 18 -18.82 18.05 -2.03
CA SER A 18 -20.07 18.36 -1.30
C SER A 18 -20.41 17.74 0.08
N LEU A 19 -20.47 18.64 1.09
CA LEU A 19 -21.32 18.50 2.28
C LEU A 19 -22.81 18.73 1.96
N SER A 20 -23.69 18.07 2.72
CA SER A 20 -25.00 18.61 3.11
C SER A 20 -25.10 18.62 4.64
N GLY A 21 -25.63 19.71 5.22
CA GLY A 21 -25.50 19.96 6.66
C GLY A 21 -26.82 20.14 7.43
N CYS A 22 -26.71 19.80 8.71
CA CYS A 22 -27.41 20.36 9.87
C CYS A 22 -28.90 20.01 10.16
N LEU A 23 -29.13 19.97 11.50
CA LEU A 23 -30.36 20.09 12.28
C LEU A 23 -31.07 18.78 12.70
N ASP A 24 -31.61 18.64 13.92
CA ASP A 24 -31.31 19.27 15.24
C ASP A 24 -32.09 18.50 16.34
N ASN A 25 -31.64 18.56 17.59
CA ASN A 25 -32.34 18.32 18.89
C ASN A 25 -33.34 17.15 19.15
N ASP A 26 -33.25 16.65 20.40
CA ASP A 26 -34.30 16.15 21.33
C ASP A 26 -35.35 15.10 20.84
N ASP A 27 -35.72 14.06 21.58
CA ASP A 27 -36.04 14.03 23.03
C ASP A 27 -36.13 12.56 23.55
N ASP A 28 -36.41 12.36 24.84
CA ASP A 28 -36.43 11.07 25.56
C ASP A 28 -37.57 10.08 25.23
N ASP A 29 -37.45 8.85 25.79
CA ASP A 29 -38.42 7.73 25.90
C ASP A 29 -38.64 6.77 24.70
N PRO A 30 -38.95 5.47 24.94
CA PRO A 30 -38.49 4.58 26.02
C PRO A 30 -37.95 3.23 25.51
N VAL A 31 -37.25 2.47 26.37
CA VAL A 31 -36.69 1.15 26.00
C VAL A 31 -37.79 0.11 25.72
N THR A 32 -37.98 -0.23 24.45
CA THR A 32 -38.72 -1.45 24.04
C THR A 32 -37.75 -2.57 23.70
N ASN A 33 -37.91 -3.74 24.33
CA ASN A 33 -37.09 -4.92 24.03
C ASN A 33 -37.10 -5.23 22.52
N PRO A 34 -35.94 -5.38 21.85
CA PRO A 34 -35.90 -5.65 20.43
C PRO A 34 -36.49 -7.03 20.13
N VAL A 35 -37.45 -7.06 19.21
CA VAL A 35 -37.80 -8.29 18.48
C VAL A 35 -36.75 -8.43 17.38
N ASP A 36 -36.12 -9.60 17.28
CA ASP A 36 -35.24 -9.95 16.15
C ASP A 36 -36.00 -9.77 14.82
N GLN A 37 -35.71 -8.69 14.10
CA GLN A 37 -36.27 -8.43 12.77
C GLN A 37 -35.22 -8.75 11.71
N SER A 38 -35.57 -9.64 10.79
CA SER A 38 -34.82 -9.91 9.56
C SER A 38 -34.95 -8.73 8.59
N THR A 39 -33.83 -8.25 8.06
CA THR A 39 -33.81 -7.20 7.02
C THR A 39 -34.22 -7.80 5.67
N LYS A 40 -34.93 -7.03 4.83
CA LYS A 40 -35.18 -7.41 3.44
C LYS A 40 -34.38 -6.51 2.51
N VAL A 41 -33.73 -7.09 1.52
CA VAL A 41 -32.99 -6.36 0.50
C VAL A 41 -33.61 -6.65 -0.85
N THR A 42 -33.94 -5.61 -1.60
CA THR A 42 -34.43 -5.70 -2.98
C THR A 42 -33.26 -5.60 -3.94
N VAL A 43 -32.94 -6.70 -4.62
CA VAL A 43 -31.85 -6.79 -5.58
C VAL A 43 -32.39 -6.55 -6.98
N THR A 44 -31.78 -5.61 -7.70
CA THR A 44 -32.15 -5.23 -9.07
C THR A 44 -30.95 -5.45 -10.00
N PRO A 45 -30.80 -6.67 -10.58
CA PRO A 45 -29.75 -6.93 -11.55
C PRO A 45 -30.04 -6.26 -12.89
N SER A 46 -29.05 -5.62 -13.51
CA SER A 46 -29.22 -4.97 -14.82
C SER A 46 -28.00 -5.09 -15.74
N LEU A 47 -28.26 -5.71 -16.88
CA LEU A 47 -27.61 -5.48 -18.17
C LEU A 47 -28.76 -5.14 -19.16
N GLY A 48 -29.68 -4.28 -18.73
CA GLY A 48 -31.11 -4.37 -19.08
C GLY A 48 -31.82 -5.39 -18.19
N LEU A 49 -33.13 -5.61 -18.39
CA LEU A 49 -33.93 -6.52 -17.55
C LEU A 49 -33.38 -7.95 -17.59
N ILE A 50 -32.89 -8.47 -16.44
CA ILE A 50 -32.37 -9.84 -16.28
C ILE A 50 -33.43 -10.74 -15.64
N LYS A 51 -33.88 -11.76 -16.38
CA LYS A 51 -34.90 -12.71 -15.92
C LYS A 51 -34.34 -14.03 -15.41
N ASN A 52 -35.14 -14.69 -14.59
CA ASN A 52 -35.01 -16.09 -14.19
C ASN A 52 -33.58 -16.45 -13.71
N ALA A 53 -32.89 -15.49 -13.10
CA ALA A 53 -31.58 -15.65 -12.49
C ALA A 53 -31.74 -15.85 -10.99
N ASP A 54 -30.86 -16.66 -10.39
CA ASP A 54 -30.79 -16.84 -8.94
C ASP A 54 -29.96 -15.73 -8.32
N VAL A 55 -30.29 -15.35 -7.09
CA VAL A 55 -29.61 -14.29 -6.33
C VAL A 55 -29.28 -14.82 -4.94
N GLN A 56 -28.07 -14.55 -4.46
CA GLN A 56 -27.64 -14.92 -3.11
C GLN A 56 -26.79 -13.82 -2.46
N LEU A 57 -26.86 -13.74 -1.13
CA LEU A 57 -25.98 -12.90 -0.32
C LEU A 57 -24.80 -13.71 0.23
N LEU A 58 -23.61 -13.13 0.21
CA LEU A 58 -22.41 -13.68 0.85
C LEU A 58 -21.77 -12.64 1.76
N THR A 59 -21.12 -13.07 2.84
CA THR A 59 -20.27 -12.22 3.67
C THR A 59 -18.92 -11.99 3.00
N LEU A 60 -18.48 -10.73 2.87
CA LEU A 60 -17.24 -10.39 2.13
C LEU A 60 -15.99 -11.07 2.73
N ALA A 61 -15.84 -11.04 4.05
CA ALA A 61 -14.65 -11.47 4.77
C ALA A 61 -14.26 -12.95 4.56
N ASN A 62 -15.23 -13.84 4.32
CA ASN A 62 -15.01 -15.29 4.17
C ASN A 62 -15.64 -15.89 2.90
N LYS A 63 -16.28 -15.05 2.08
CA LYS A 63 -16.94 -15.40 0.81
C LYS A 63 -17.95 -16.55 0.96
N GLN A 64 -18.57 -16.69 2.15
CA GLN A 64 -19.59 -17.70 2.46
C GLN A 64 -21.00 -17.18 2.21
N VAL A 65 -21.89 -18.04 1.71
CA VAL A 65 -23.31 -17.73 1.53
C VAL A 65 -24.00 -17.56 2.88
N VAL A 66 -24.76 -16.49 3.05
CA VAL A 66 -25.60 -16.26 4.23
C VAL A 66 -26.83 -17.18 4.13
N GLU A 67 -27.00 -18.07 5.11
CA GLU A 67 -28.04 -19.10 5.08
C GLU A 67 -29.45 -18.48 4.96
N GLY A 68 -30.22 -18.94 3.96
CA GLY A 68 -31.57 -18.46 3.68
C GLY A 68 -31.66 -17.10 2.96
N ALA A 69 -30.55 -16.36 2.79
CA ALA A 69 -30.53 -15.08 2.09
C ALA A 69 -30.41 -15.27 0.56
N THR A 70 -31.39 -15.96 -0.03
CA THR A 70 -31.48 -16.24 -1.46
C THR A 70 -32.80 -15.76 -2.05
N GLY A 71 -32.81 -15.53 -3.37
CA GLY A 71 -33.97 -15.08 -4.14
C GLY A 71 -33.83 -15.42 -5.63
N SER A 72 -34.80 -15.02 -6.44
CA SER A 72 -34.74 -15.16 -7.90
C SER A 72 -35.39 -13.94 -8.55
N THR A 73 -34.91 -13.52 -9.72
CA THR A 73 -35.43 -12.32 -10.42
C THR A 73 -36.77 -12.55 -11.12
N GLY A 74 -37.14 -13.82 -11.38
CA GLY A 74 -38.36 -14.18 -12.11
C GLY A 74 -38.49 -13.48 -13.46
N GLU A 75 -39.72 -13.23 -13.90
CA GLU A 75 -39.98 -12.45 -15.12
C GLU A 75 -39.89 -10.93 -14.91
N ASP A 76 -40.03 -10.45 -13.67
CA ASP A 76 -40.10 -9.02 -13.32
C ASP A 76 -38.71 -8.36 -13.15
N GLY A 77 -37.64 -9.16 -13.15
CA GLY A 77 -36.25 -8.66 -13.12
C GLY A 77 -35.73 -8.23 -11.75
N THR A 78 -36.47 -8.48 -10.67
CA THR A 78 -36.07 -8.10 -9.29
C THR A 78 -36.20 -9.29 -8.33
N ALA A 79 -35.26 -9.41 -7.41
CA ALA A 79 -35.25 -10.47 -6.39
C ALA A 79 -35.33 -9.86 -4.99
N ILE A 80 -36.10 -10.46 -4.08
CA ILE A 80 -36.12 -10.05 -2.67
C ILE A 80 -35.42 -11.14 -1.85
N ILE A 81 -34.30 -10.78 -1.22
CA ILE A 81 -33.62 -11.64 -0.24
C ILE A 81 -34.03 -11.24 1.18
N THR A 82 -34.14 -12.23 2.07
CA THR A 82 -34.40 -11.99 3.50
C THR A 82 -33.15 -12.35 4.29
N VAL A 83 -32.57 -11.37 4.98
CA VAL A 83 -31.31 -11.49 5.71
C VAL A 83 -31.62 -11.78 7.18
N PRO A 84 -31.06 -12.84 7.79
CA PRO A 84 -31.25 -13.12 9.22
C PRO A 84 -30.80 -11.94 10.11
N SER A 85 -31.48 -11.73 11.24
CA SER A 85 -31.06 -10.73 12.21
C SER A 85 -29.68 -11.06 12.80
N GLY A 86 -28.93 -10.04 13.22
CA GLY A 86 -27.56 -10.20 13.70
C GLY A 86 -26.50 -10.48 12.60
N THR A 87 -26.90 -10.53 11.32
CA THR A 87 -25.95 -10.64 10.20
C THR A 87 -25.18 -9.33 10.01
N THR A 88 -23.85 -9.35 10.16
CA THR A 88 -22.99 -8.15 10.13
C THR A 88 -21.82 -8.27 9.14
N GLY A 89 -21.35 -7.13 8.66
CA GLY A 89 -20.16 -6.96 7.82
C GLY A 89 -20.46 -6.22 6.52
N PRO A 90 -19.48 -6.09 5.62
CA PRO A 90 -19.74 -5.86 4.21
C PRO A 90 -20.23 -7.15 3.53
N PHE A 91 -21.04 -7.00 2.49
CA PHE A 91 -21.71 -8.11 1.81
C PHE A 91 -21.48 -8.09 0.31
N ILE A 92 -21.33 -9.28 -0.28
CA ILE A 92 -21.40 -9.49 -1.72
C ILE A 92 -22.83 -9.95 -2.04
N VAL A 93 -23.53 -9.22 -2.90
CA VAL A 93 -24.73 -9.70 -3.56
C VAL A 93 -24.31 -10.31 -4.89
N GLU A 94 -24.66 -11.57 -5.14
CA GLU A 94 -24.22 -12.32 -6.32
C GLU A 94 -25.42 -12.83 -7.11
N VAL A 95 -25.40 -12.58 -8.42
CA VAL A 95 -26.42 -12.98 -9.39
C VAL A 95 -25.86 -14.11 -10.26
N LYS A 96 -26.58 -15.23 -10.28
CA LYS A 96 -26.20 -16.48 -10.95
C LYS A 96 -27.21 -16.83 -12.04
N PRO A 97 -26.83 -16.77 -13.33
CA PRO A 97 -27.73 -17.15 -14.40
C PRO A 97 -28.02 -18.66 -14.38
N THR A 98 -29.28 -19.00 -14.62
CA THR A 98 -29.76 -20.37 -14.82
C THR A 98 -29.77 -20.70 -16.32
N ALA A 99 -30.17 -21.92 -16.69
CA ALA A 99 -30.34 -22.30 -18.09
C ALA A 99 -31.48 -21.53 -18.81
N GLU A 100 -32.40 -20.94 -18.06
CA GLU A 100 -33.56 -20.18 -18.56
C GLU A 100 -33.39 -18.66 -18.38
N SER A 101 -32.21 -18.19 -17.97
CA SER A 101 -31.94 -16.76 -17.81
C SER A 101 -31.77 -16.06 -19.16
N GLU A 102 -32.46 -14.92 -19.31
CA GLU A 102 -32.30 -13.99 -20.43
C GLU A 102 -32.05 -12.58 -19.90
N TYR A 103 -31.38 -11.75 -20.70
CA TYR A 103 -31.13 -10.35 -20.41
C TYR A 103 -31.51 -9.48 -21.62
N PHE A 104 -32.08 -8.29 -21.39
CA PHE A 104 -32.42 -7.38 -22.48
C PHE A 104 -31.22 -6.55 -22.92
N ASP A 105 -30.48 -7.00 -23.94
CA ASP A 105 -29.32 -6.27 -24.44
C ASP A 105 -29.75 -4.96 -25.12
N GLU A 106 -29.50 -3.81 -24.49
CA GLU A 106 -29.95 -2.50 -24.99
C GLU A 106 -29.24 -2.06 -26.28
N SER A 107 -28.10 -2.69 -26.59
CA SER A 107 -27.36 -2.47 -27.82
C SER A 107 -28.07 -3.11 -29.01
N LYS A 108 -28.58 -4.34 -28.85
CA LYS A 108 -29.40 -5.03 -29.86
C LYS A 108 -30.89 -4.68 -29.80
N GLY A 109 -31.40 -4.25 -28.65
CA GLY A 109 -32.82 -3.95 -28.41
C GLY A 109 -33.71 -5.20 -28.33
N GLN A 110 -33.18 -6.32 -27.83
CA GLN A 110 -33.90 -7.60 -27.71
C GLN A 110 -33.35 -8.43 -26.55
N PHE A 111 -34.15 -9.38 -26.06
CA PHE A 111 -33.66 -10.38 -25.11
C PHE A 111 -32.65 -11.33 -25.76
N LEU A 112 -31.55 -11.59 -25.06
CA LEU A 112 -30.51 -12.55 -25.39
C LEU A 112 -30.35 -13.55 -24.22
N PRO A 113 -29.96 -14.81 -24.47
CA PRO A 113 -29.64 -15.75 -23.39
C PRO A 113 -28.50 -15.23 -22.52
N LEU A 114 -28.65 -15.24 -21.20
CA LEU A 114 -27.60 -14.86 -20.26
C LEU A 114 -26.74 -16.11 -19.97
N PRO A 115 -25.46 -16.18 -20.39
CA PRO A 115 -24.64 -17.37 -20.23
C PRO A 115 -24.45 -17.72 -18.74
N SER A 116 -24.54 -19.01 -18.39
CA SER A 116 -24.36 -19.49 -17.01
C SER A 116 -22.96 -19.23 -16.41
N THR A 117 -22.00 -18.78 -17.23
CA THR A 117 -20.67 -18.32 -16.80
C THR A 117 -20.63 -16.83 -16.42
N THR A 118 -21.66 -16.05 -16.75
CA THR A 118 -21.72 -14.60 -16.52
C THR A 118 -22.25 -14.29 -15.11
N THR A 119 -21.37 -14.35 -14.12
CA THR A 119 -21.70 -13.91 -12.75
C THR A 119 -21.60 -12.39 -12.65
N LEU A 120 -22.60 -11.75 -12.02
CA LEU A 120 -22.59 -10.32 -11.67
C LEU A 120 -22.66 -10.16 -10.16
N ARG A 121 -21.91 -9.21 -9.62
CA ARG A 121 -21.84 -8.93 -8.18
C ARG A 121 -22.01 -7.44 -7.88
N ALA A 122 -22.37 -7.16 -6.64
CA ALA A 122 -22.24 -5.85 -6.02
C ALA A 122 -21.71 -6.03 -4.61
N VAL A 123 -20.86 -5.12 -4.13
CA VAL A 123 -20.36 -5.17 -2.73
C VAL A 123 -20.89 -3.97 -1.96
N MET A 124 -21.69 -4.25 -0.94
CA MET A 124 -22.24 -3.24 -0.04
C MET A 124 -21.41 -3.18 1.23
N ALA A 125 -21.02 -1.98 1.67
CA ALA A 125 -20.30 -1.78 2.94
C ALA A 125 -21.16 -2.12 4.18
N SER A 126 -22.48 -2.07 4.04
CA SER A 126 -23.51 -2.42 5.03
C SER A 126 -24.80 -2.84 4.31
N LEU A 127 -25.78 -3.42 5.02
CA LEU A 127 -27.08 -3.74 4.42
C LEU A 127 -27.84 -2.47 3.98
N GLN A 128 -28.51 -2.55 2.84
CA GLN A 128 -29.35 -1.49 2.27
C GLN A 128 -30.71 -2.09 1.88
N ASP A 129 -31.79 -1.31 1.87
CA ASP A 129 -33.13 -1.81 1.49
C ASP A 129 -33.23 -2.21 0.01
N GLN A 130 -32.35 -1.64 -0.83
CA GLN A 130 -32.23 -1.94 -2.25
C GLN A 130 -30.75 -2.00 -2.67
N VAL A 131 -30.45 -2.73 -3.74
CA VAL A 131 -29.12 -2.79 -4.35
C VAL A 131 -29.19 -3.11 -5.85
N GLY A 132 -28.57 -2.26 -6.66
CA GLY A 132 -28.33 -2.53 -8.07
C GLY A 132 -27.17 -3.52 -8.25
N VAL A 133 -27.30 -4.47 -9.17
CA VAL A 133 -26.21 -5.37 -9.57
C VAL A 133 -25.97 -5.23 -11.07
N THR A 134 -24.93 -4.50 -11.44
CA THR A 134 -24.73 -3.96 -12.80
C THR A 134 -23.30 -4.16 -13.29
N THR A 135 -23.00 -3.74 -14.51
CA THR A 135 -21.61 -3.64 -15.02
C THR A 135 -20.70 -2.88 -14.06
N LEU A 136 -21.14 -1.75 -13.51
CA LEU A 136 -20.31 -0.91 -12.64
C LEU A 136 -20.03 -1.58 -11.30
N THR A 137 -21.05 -2.18 -10.68
CA THR A 137 -20.89 -2.84 -9.39
C THR A 137 -20.09 -4.14 -9.51
N GLU A 138 -20.15 -4.82 -10.66
CA GLU A 138 -19.34 -6.02 -10.92
C GLU A 138 -17.87 -5.66 -11.19
N ILE A 139 -17.57 -4.53 -11.83
CA ILE A 139 -16.20 -3.99 -11.91
C ILE A 139 -15.68 -3.67 -10.50
N ALA A 140 -16.43 -2.89 -9.70
CA ALA A 140 -16.06 -2.58 -8.32
C ALA A 140 -15.88 -3.84 -7.46
N ALA A 141 -16.78 -4.82 -7.57
CA ALA A 141 -16.68 -6.11 -6.89
C ALA A 141 -15.44 -6.89 -7.33
N ASN A 142 -15.06 -6.83 -8.61
CA ASN A 142 -13.86 -7.48 -9.11
C ASN A 142 -12.60 -6.87 -8.49
N SER A 143 -12.49 -5.53 -8.44
CA SER A 143 -11.38 -4.84 -7.78
C SER A 143 -11.31 -5.14 -6.27
N ILE A 144 -12.44 -5.00 -5.55
CA ILE A 144 -12.55 -5.31 -4.10
C ILE A 144 -12.11 -6.74 -3.79
N ILE A 145 -12.60 -7.73 -4.56
CA ILE A 145 -12.31 -9.15 -4.31
C ILE A 145 -10.86 -9.50 -4.67
N SER A 146 -10.29 -8.87 -5.70
CA SER A 146 -8.91 -9.11 -6.17
C SER A 146 -7.88 -8.47 -5.25
N ALA A 147 -8.16 -7.26 -4.73
CA ALA A 147 -7.36 -6.58 -3.71
C ALA A 147 -7.57 -7.14 -2.29
N ASN A 148 -8.40 -8.18 -2.15
CA ASN A 148 -8.75 -8.83 -0.87
C ASN A 148 -9.24 -7.84 0.22
N VAL A 149 -9.98 -6.80 -0.21
CA VAL A 149 -10.59 -5.81 0.68
C VAL A 149 -11.70 -6.46 1.52
N VAL A 150 -11.75 -6.13 2.82
CA VAL A 150 -12.68 -6.73 3.80
C VAL A 150 -13.44 -5.72 4.68
N ASP A 151 -13.02 -4.46 4.71
CA ASP A 151 -13.62 -3.43 5.57
C ASP A 151 -14.63 -2.54 4.82
N ALA A 152 -15.53 -1.90 5.58
CA ALA A 152 -16.62 -1.09 5.04
C ALA A 152 -16.15 0.24 4.40
N THR A 153 -15.04 0.82 4.87
CA THR A 153 -14.53 2.11 4.39
C THR A 153 -13.93 1.96 3.00
N SER A 154 -13.05 0.97 2.84
CA SER A 154 -12.42 0.64 1.54
C SER A 154 -13.44 0.18 0.50
N VAL A 155 -14.47 -0.58 0.90
CA VAL A 155 -15.59 -0.94 -0.01
C VAL A 155 -16.31 0.32 -0.53
N ASN A 156 -16.59 1.30 0.33
CA ASN A 156 -17.18 2.56 -0.12
C ASN A 156 -16.24 3.35 -1.04
N ALA A 157 -14.94 3.41 -0.71
CA ALA A 157 -13.94 4.10 -1.53
C ALA A 157 -13.84 3.53 -2.96
N VAL A 158 -13.79 2.20 -3.12
CA VAL A 158 -13.74 1.58 -4.46
C VAL A 158 -15.06 1.76 -5.22
N ASN A 159 -16.21 1.65 -4.56
CA ASN A 159 -17.51 1.92 -5.21
C ASN A 159 -17.59 3.38 -5.72
N GLU A 160 -17.07 4.33 -4.93
CA GLU A 160 -17.03 5.76 -5.28
C GLU A 160 -16.02 6.04 -6.41
N GLN A 161 -14.86 5.37 -6.43
CA GLN A 161 -13.88 5.48 -7.51
C GLN A 161 -14.47 5.03 -8.85
N ILE A 162 -15.12 3.85 -8.89
CA ILE A 162 -15.76 3.34 -10.12
C ILE A 162 -16.94 4.22 -10.55
N LYS A 163 -17.69 4.80 -9.61
CA LYS A 163 -18.72 5.81 -9.90
C LYS A 163 -18.11 7.01 -10.62
N ASN A 164 -17.08 7.62 -10.05
CA ASN A 164 -16.50 8.85 -10.58
C ASN A 164 -15.80 8.62 -11.94
N ALA A 165 -15.18 7.46 -12.13
CA ALA A 165 -14.54 7.07 -13.40
C ALA A 165 -15.54 6.81 -14.55
N LEU A 166 -16.62 6.07 -14.31
CA LEU A 166 -17.48 5.54 -15.37
C LEU A 166 -18.90 6.13 -15.42
N ALA A 167 -19.36 6.75 -14.34
CA ALA A 167 -20.73 7.24 -14.19
C ALA A 167 -20.88 8.41 -13.20
N PRO A 168 -20.15 9.53 -13.37
CA PRO A 168 -20.16 10.65 -12.42
C PRO A 168 -21.51 11.37 -12.28
N ALA A 169 -22.46 11.11 -13.18
CA ALA A 169 -23.83 11.60 -13.07
C ALA A 169 -24.70 10.81 -12.06
N LEU A 170 -24.17 9.72 -11.49
CA LEU A 170 -24.84 8.93 -10.47
C LEU A 170 -24.47 9.41 -9.06
N ASP A 171 -25.44 9.39 -8.16
CA ASP A 171 -25.18 9.63 -6.74
C ASP A 171 -24.41 8.45 -6.13
N ASN A 172 -24.76 7.21 -6.51
CA ASN A 172 -24.20 5.96 -5.99
C ASN A 172 -24.39 4.79 -7.00
N ILE A 173 -23.34 4.00 -7.30
CA ILE A 173 -23.46 2.82 -8.19
C ILE A 173 -24.25 1.65 -7.59
N LEU A 174 -24.44 1.58 -6.26
CA LEU A 174 -25.26 0.56 -5.60
C LEU A 174 -26.76 0.86 -5.69
N GLN A 175 -27.19 2.03 -6.20
CA GLN A 175 -28.62 2.31 -6.37
C GLN A 175 -29.25 1.41 -7.44
N ALA A 176 -30.55 1.12 -7.31
CA ALA A 176 -31.24 0.33 -8.33
C ALA A 176 -31.39 1.13 -9.65
N PRO A 177 -30.89 0.64 -10.80
CA PRO A 177 -31.18 1.26 -12.10
C PRO A 177 -32.63 1.02 -12.50
N GLN A 178 -33.15 1.85 -13.39
CA GLN A 178 -34.43 1.56 -14.04
C GLN A 178 -34.28 0.35 -14.97
N LEU A 179 -35.10 -0.68 -14.79
CA LEU A 179 -35.07 -1.85 -15.68
C LEU A 179 -35.65 -1.50 -17.06
N VAL A 180 -34.89 -1.84 -18.11
CA VAL A 180 -35.29 -1.64 -19.51
C VAL A 180 -35.54 -3.00 -20.16
N SER A 181 -36.71 -3.16 -20.77
CA SER A 181 -37.16 -4.39 -21.44
C SER A 181 -37.66 -4.18 -22.87
N GLU A 182 -37.88 -2.93 -23.28
CA GLU A 182 -38.22 -2.52 -24.64
C GLU A 182 -37.90 -1.03 -24.83
N ASN A 183 -37.53 -0.62 -26.06
CA ASN A 183 -37.32 0.79 -26.38
C ASN A 183 -38.67 1.44 -26.77
N VAL A 184 -39.32 2.03 -25.77
CA VAL A 184 -40.58 2.76 -25.92
C VAL A 184 -40.34 4.23 -25.61
N ALA A 185 -40.65 5.12 -26.56
CA ALA A 185 -40.44 6.56 -26.36
C ALA A 185 -41.16 7.06 -25.10
N GLY A 186 -40.42 7.73 -24.21
CA GLY A 186 -40.87 8.23 -22.91
C GLY A 186 -40.88 7.19 -21.78
N SER A 187 -40.36 5.97 -21.97
CA SER A 187 -40.36 4.96 -20.90
C SER A 187 -39.23 5.11 -19.89
N ILE A 188 -38.13 5.81 -20.21
CA ILE A 188 -37.05 6.11 -19.28
C ILE A 188 -37.35 7.42 -18.54
N ASN A 189 -37.22 7.41 -17.22
CA ASN A 189 -37.40 8.58 -16.38
C ASN A 189 -36.20 9.54 -16.46
N ASN A 190 -36.43 10.83 -16.20
CA ASN A 190 -35.34 11.78 -15.93
C ASN A 190 -35.06 11.83 -14.42
N ASP A 191 -34.56 10.73 -13.88
CA ASP A 191 -34.17 10.56 -12.47
C ASP A 191 -32.87 9.72 -12.37
N GLN A 192 -32.33 9.55 -11.17
CA GLN A 192 -31.11 8.77 -10.91
C GLN A 192 -31.16 7.33 -11.47
N ALA A 193 -32.33 6.69 -11.43
CA ALA A 193 -32.50 5.33 -11.93
C ALA A 193 -32.50 5.29 -13.47
N GLY A 194 -33.13 6.27 -14.12
CA GLY A 194 -33.15 6.45 -15.58
C GLY A 194 -31.80 6.92 -16.17
N ILE A 195 -31.06 7.78 -15.45
CA ILE A 195 -29.66 8.12 -15.79
C ILE A 195 -28.83 6.84 -15.77
N TYR A 196 -28.91 6.04 -14.71
CA TYR A 196 -28.15 4.79 -14.58
C TYR A 196 -28.47 3.80 -15.72
N ALA A 197 -29.75 3.58 -16.02
CA ALA A 197 -30.17 2.74 -17.14
C ALA A 197 -29.59 3.22 -18.48
N THR A 198 -29.55 4.54 -18.70
CA THR A 198 -28.99 5.13 -19.93
C THR A 198 -27.47 5.01 -19.99
N THR A 199 -26.76 5.13 -18.86
CA THR A 199 -25.31 4.89 -18.77
C THR A 199 -24.97 3.43 -19.09
N LEU A 200 -25.69 2.46 -18.52
CA LEU A 200 -25.49 1.03 -18.79
C LEU A 200 -25.76 0.69 -20.27
N ALA A 201 -26.82 1.22 -20.85
CA ALA A 201 -27.11 1.06 -22.27
C ALA A 201 -26.05 1.73 -23.17
N GLY A 202 -25.51 2.89 -22.76
CA GLY A 202 -24.39 3.55 -23.43
C GLY A 202 -23.13 2.69 -23.45
N LEU A 203 -22.79 2.05 -22.33
CA LEU A 203 -21.72 1.06 -22.25
C LEU A 203 -21.98 -0.11 -23.22
N ALA A 204 -23.17 -0.71 -23.19
CA ALA A 204 -23.53 -1.80 -24.11
C ALA A 204 -23.44 -1.40 -25.61
N LYS A 205 -23.68 -0.12 -25.94
CA LYS A 205 -23.54 0.39 -27.31
C LYS A 205 -22.10 0.47 -27.82
N LEU A 206 -21.11 0.65 -26.95
CA LEU A 206 -19.69 0.56 -27.32
C LEU A 206 -19.39 -0.82 -27.94
N GLY A 207 -19.91 -1.89 -27.32
CA GLY A 207 -19.76 -3.28 -27.80
C GLY A 207 -20.66 -3.68 -28.97
N SER A 208 -21.32 -2.74 -29.66
CA SER A 208 -22.36 -3.02 -30.66
C SER A 208 -21.93 -3.95 -31.82
N SER A 209 -20.62 -4.01 -32.10
CA SER A 209 -19.98 -4.90 -33.08
C SER A 209 -20.00 -6.38 -32.68
N GLN A 210 -20.19 -6.70 -31.40
CA GLN A 210 -20.13 -8.04 -30.83
C GLN A 210 -21.48 -8.76 -30.89
N ASP A 211 -21.48 -10.08 -30.73
CA ASP A 211 -22.73 -10.88 -30.70
C ASP A 211 -23.55 -10.60 -29.42
N ASN A 212 -22.86 -10.43 -28.27
CA ASN A 212 -23.45 -10.09 -26.97
C ASN A 212 -22.83 -8.78 -26.42
N PRO A 213 -23.24 -7.61 -26.93
CA PRO A 213 -22.58 -6.32 -26.66
C PRO A 213 -22.38 -5.97 -25.18
N ALA A 214 -23.42 -6.09 -24.35
CA ALA A 214 -23.32 -5.74 -22.94
C ALA A 214 -22.30 -6.63 -22.19
N ILE A 215 -22.33 -7.95 -22.47
CA ILE A 215 -21.42 -8.93 -21.87
C ILE A 215 -19.98 -8.74 -22.37
N ALA A 216 -19.79 -8.39 -23.64
CA ALA A 216 -18.47 -8.14 -24.19
C ALA A 216 -17.81 -6.91 -23.52
N ILE A 217 -18.55 -5.82 -23.37
CA ILE A 217 -18.07 -4.61 -22.68
C ILE A 217 -17.81 -4.86 -21.20
N LEU A 218 -18.70 -5.59 -20.51
CA LEU A 218 -18.48 -6.05 -19.15
C LEU A 218 -17.15 -6.79 -19.01
N ASN A 219 -16.89 -7.77 -19.88
CA ASN A 219 -15.68 -8.59 -19.80
C ASN A 219 -14.41 -7.80 -20.14
N SER A 220 -14.45 -6.89 -21.11
CA SER A 220 -13.31 -6.01 -21.43
C SER A 220 -13.01 -5.03 -20.29
N LEU A 221 -14.01 -4.32 -19.77
CA LEU A 221 -13.81 -3.38 -18.65
C LEU A 221 -13.33 -4.10 -17.38
N LYS A 222 -13.88 -5.28 -17.07
CA LYS A 222 -13.39 -6.10 -15.94
C LYS A 222 -11.93 -6.52 -16.08
N ALA A 223 -11.42 -6.66 -17.31
CA ALA A 223 -10.04 -7.01 -17.56
C ALA A 223 -9.13 -5.77 -17.47
N ASP A 224 -9.58 -4.62 -17.98
CA ASP A 224 -8.82 -3.35 -17.98
C ASP A 224 -8.60 -2.90 -16.53
N PHE A 225 -9.68 -2.83 -15.74
CA PHE A 225 -9.64 -2.48 -14.32
C PHE A 225 -8.94 -3.51 -13.39
N LEU A 226 -8.20 -4.50 -13.91
CA LEU A 226 -7.39 -5.41 -13.07
C LEU A 226 -6.17 -4.72 -12.43
N ASP A 227 -5.59 -3.72 -13.09
CA ASP A 227 -4.52 -2.87 -12.55
C ASP A 227 -5.02 -1.50 -12.06
N ASN A 228 -6.34 -1.29 -12.12
CA ASN A 228 -7.08 -0.06 -11.81
C ASN A 228 -6.84 1.11 -12.79
N VAL A 229 -6.32 0.83 -13.99
CA VAL A 229 -6.25 1.78 -15.10
C VAL A 229 -7.33 1.44 -16.14
N LEU A 230 -7.65 2.40 -17.02
CA LEU A 230 -8.51 2.21 -18.18
C LEU A 230 -7.73 2.62 -19.44
N ASP A 231 -6.79 1.78 -19.86
CA ASP A 231 -5.87 2.07 -20.97
C ASP A 231 -5.88 1.01 -22.09
N GLY A 232 -6.83 0.07 -22.03
CA GLY A 232 -6.99 -1.01 -22.99
C GLY A 232 -5.99 -2.15 -22.83
N LYS A 233 -5.48 -2.37 -21.61
CA LYS A 233 -4.45 -3.37 -21.32
C LYS A 233 -4.81 -4.27 -20.12
N VAL A 234 -3.90 -5.18 -19.79
CA VAL A 234 -3.82 -5.87 -18.50
C VAL A 234 -2.34 -5.86 -18.11
N GLY A 235 -1.96 -4.94 -17.23
CA GLY A 235 -0.56 -4.55 -17.08
C GLY A 235 0.01 -4.08 -18.42
N ASP A 236 1.18 -4.59 -18.82
CA ASP A 236 1.83 -4.17 -20.08
C ASP A 236 1.17 -4.74 -21.36
N GLN A 237 0.17 -5.63 -21.26
CA GLN A 237 -0.38 -6.36 -22.41
C GLN A 237 -1.66 -5.72 -22.97
N VAL A 238 -1.57 -5.10 -24.15
CA VAL A 238 -2.72 -4.53 -24.88
C VAL A 238 -3.70 -5.63 -25.32
N PHE A 239 -5.01 -5.36 -25.25
CA PHE A 239 -6.04 -6.28 -25.74
C PHE A 239 -5.92 -6.58 -27.24
N GLU A 240 -5.93 -7.87 -27.60
CA GLU A 240 -6.11 -8.29 -28.99
C GLU A 240 -7.57 -8.08 -29.43
N ASN A 241 -7.81 -7.09 -30.30
CA ASN A 241 -9.13 -6.67 -30.79
C ASN A 241 -9.99 -6.04 -29.66
N PRO A 242 -9.62 -4.85 -29.16
CA PRO A 242 -10.33 -4.21 -28.06
C PRO A 242 -11.78 -3.87 -28.44
N VAL A 243 -12.71 -4.03 -27.50
CA VAL A 243 -14.15 -3.85 -27.73
C VAL A 243 -14.55 -2.36 -27.73
N TYR A 244 -13.76 -1.51 -27.09
CA TYR A 244 -13.80 -0.04 -27.14
C TYR A 244 -12.39 0.50 -27.44
N ASN A 245 -12.28 1.77 -27.81
CA ASN A 245 -10.99 2.46 -27.88
C ASN A 245 -10.74 3.18 -26.55
N ALA A 246 -9.63 2.92 -25.87
CA ALA A 246 -9.31 3.57 -24.59
C ALA A 246 -9.11 5.09 -24.76
N ASP A 247 -8.30 5.50 -25.75
CA ASP A 247 -8.00 6.91 -26.05
C ASP A 247 -9.24 7.80 -26.27
N THR A 248 -10.34 7.19 -26.73
CA THR A 248 -11.62 7.90 -27.01
C THR A 248 -12.78 7.41 -26.15
N PHE A 249 -12.53 6.57 -25.13
CA PHE A 249 -13.56 5.88 -24.36
C PHE A 249 -14.63 6.82 -23.83
N VAL A 250 -14.22 7.91 -23.16
CA VAL A 250 -15.14 8.89 -22.56
C VAL A 250 -15.99 9.58 -23.62
N SER A 251 -15.39 9.96 -24.76
CA SER A 251 -16.10 10.62 -25.85
C SER A 251 -17.05 9.69 -26.59
N ASP A 252 -16.66 8.44 -26.77
CA ASP A 252 -17.50 7.42 -27.39
C ASP A 252 -18.67 7.06 -26.46
N LEU A 253 -18.41 6.89 -25.15
CA LEU A 253 -19.43 6.61 -24.14
C LEU A 253 -20.45 7.76 -24.04
N SER A 254 -20.00 9.01 -23.87
CA SER A 254 -20.89 10.19 -23.83
C SER A 254 -21.75 10.32 -25.10
N SER A 255 -21.15 10.04 -26.26
CA SER A 255 -21.86 9.97 -27.55
C SER A 255 -22.93 8.87 -27.58
N GLN A 256 -22.61 7.67 -27.09
CA GLN A 256 -23.58 6.56 -27.02
C GLN A 256 -24.72 6.82 -26.02
N ILE A 257 -24.42 7.36 -24.83
CA ILE A 257 -25.42 7.72 -23.82
C ILE A 257 -26.37 8.77 -24.40
N SER A 258 -25.83 9.82 -25.03
CA SER A 258 -26.63 10.84 -25.71
C SER A 258 -27.50 10.26 -26.83
N ALA A 259 -26.95 9.38 -27.67
CA ALA A 259 -27.70 8.70 -28.74
C ALA A 259 -28.82 7.81 -28.17
N TYR A 260 -28.57 7.12 -27.06
CA TYR A 260 -29.55 6.27 -26.40
C TYR A 260 -30.68 7.10 -25.77
N ALA A 261 -30.38 8.10 -24.93
CA ALA A 261 -31.37 9.00 -24.33
C ALA A 261 -32.28 9.66 -25.37
N ASN A 262 -31.69 10.13 -26.49
CA ASN A 262 -32.43 10.70 -27.61
C ASN A 262 -33.40 9.71 -28.26
N SER A 263 -33.09 8.40 -28.27
CA SER A 263 -33.98 7.37 -28.84
C SER A 263 -35.29 7.20 -28.06
N PHE A 264 -35.28 7.47 -26.75
CA PHE A 264 -36.48 7.50 -25.91
C PHE A 264 -37.21 8.85 -25.96
N GLY A 265 -36.70 9.85 -26.70
CA GLY A 265 -37.31 11.19 -26.78
C GLY A 265 -37.20 12.03 -25.51
N VAL A 266 -36.36 11.62 -24.55
CA VAL A 266 -36.15 12.32 -23.27
C VAL A 266 -35.08 13.39 -23.43
N ALA A 267 -35.39 14.45 -24.17
CA ALA A 267 -34.42 15.49 -24.52
C ALA A 267 -33.82 16.23 -23.30
N ALA A 268 -34.52 16.24 -22.15
CA ALA A 268 -34.00 16.77 -20.88
C ALA A 268 -32.84 15.92 -20.34
N LEU A 269 -33.00 14.60 -20.28
CA LEU A 269 -31.98 13.63 -19.86
C LEU A 269 -30.71 13.75 -20.71
N SER A 270 -30.87 13.98 -22.01
CA SER A 270 -29.75 14.25 -22.93
C SER A 270 -28.98 15.54 -22.58
N ALA A 271 -29.67 16.59 -22.12
CA ALA A 271 -29.03 17.83 -21.68
C ALA A 271 -28.40 17.71 -20.29
N ASP A 272 -29.08 17.06 -19.34
CA ASP A 272 -28.61 16.86 -17.97
C ASP A 272 -27.36 15.96 -17.94
N ILE A 273 -27.35 14.88 -18.72
CA ILE A 273 -26.16 14.01 -18.88
C ILE A 273 -25.01 14.78 -19.51
N ASN A 274 -25.20 15.54 -20.59
CA ASN A 274 -24.11 16.33 -21.21
C ASN A 274 -23.63 17.50 -20.33
N GLY A 275 -24.40 17.89 -19.31
CA GLY A 275 -23.97 18.85 -18.29
C GLY A 275 -23.12 18.26 -17.16
N ILE A 276 -23.14 16.93 -16.98
CA ILE A 276 -22.45 16.22 -15.89
C ILE A 276 -21.33 15.29 -16.41
N PHE A 277 -21.52 14.65 -17.57
CA PHE A 277 -20.46 14.02 -18.37
C PHE A 277 -19.63 15.10 -19.10
N SER A 278 -19.07 16.02 -18.33
CA SER A 278 -17.99 16.88 -18.78
C SER A 278 -16.81 15.99 -19.13
N LEU A 279 -16.44 15.98 -20.42
CA LEU A 279 -15.27 15.23 -20.88
C LEU A 279 -14.03 15.66 -20.10
N ASP A 280 -13.95 16.94 -19.76
CA ASP A 280 -12.85 17.52 -18.99
C ASP A 280 -12.89 17.08 -17.52
N ASP A 281 -14.04 16.88 -16.88
CA ASP A 281 -14.07 16.45 -15.47
C ASP A 281 -13.91 14.94 -15.31
N ILE A 282 -14.35 14.15 -16.29
CA ILE A 282 -14.02 12.71 -16.38
C ILE A 282 -12.55 12.52 -16.76
N LYS A 283 -12.01 13.31 -17.70
CA LYS A 283 -10.57 13.36 -17.95
C LYS A 283 -9.81 13.91 -16.75
N LYS A 284 -10.32 14.83 -15.93
CA LYS A 284 -9.66 15.18 -14.66
C LYS A 284 -9.64 14.01 -13.67
N THR A 285 -10.69 13.20 -13.67
CA THR A 285 -10.82 12.01 -12.82
C THR A 285 -9.97 10.81 -13.31
N LEU A 286 -9.75 10.67 -14.62
CA LEU A 286 -9.00 9.55 -15.24
C LEU A 286 -7.59 9.90 -15.77
N GLU A 287 -7.32 11.18 -16.07
CA GLU A 287 -6.07 11.69 -16.70
C GLU A 287 -5.49 12.93 -15.97
N GLY A 288 -6.29 13.73 -15.26
CA GLY A 288 -6.06 15.17 -15.16
C GLY A 288 -5.97 15.75 -13.75
N LEU A 289 -4.94 15.33 -13.01
CA LEU A 289 -4.25 16.28 -12.12
C LEU A 289 -3.63 17.44 -12.94
N GLU A 290 -3.10 17.15 -14.14
CA GLU A 290 -2.31 18.09 -14.93
C GLU A 290 -3.06 19.35 -15.41
N ASP A 291 -4.32 19.23 -15.82
CA ASP A 291 -5.11 20.38 -16.29
C ASP A 291 -5.78 21.18 -15.16
N ILE A 292 -5.99 20.62 -13.96
CA ILE A 292 -6.44 21.40 -12.78
C ILE A 292 -5.33 22.34 -12.29
N LEU A 293 -4.07 21.91 -12.34
CA LEU A 293 -2.90 22.74 -11.99
C LEU A 293 -2.76 24.02 -12.84
N LYS A 294 -3.51 24.12 -13.94
CA LYS A 294 -3.39 25.18 -14.96
C LYS A 294 -4.20 26.44 -14.65
N ASP A 295 -5.27 26.30 -13.86
CA ASP A 295 -6.20 27.38 -13.51
C ASP A 295 -5.97 27.93 -12.07
N LEU A 296 -5.05 27.33 -11.31
CA LEU A 296 -4.64 27.86 -9.99
C LEU A 296 -3.71 29.08 -10.19
N ASN A 297 -4.17 30.29 -9.86
CA ASN A 297 -3.36 31.51 -9.96
C ASN A 297 -2.36 31.62 -8.80
N LEU A 298 -1.29 30.82 -8.87
CA LEU A 298 -0.21 30.77 -7.88
C LEU A 298 0.66 32.05 -7.86
N ASP A 299 0.54 32.91 -8.86
CA ASP A 299 1.31 34.16 -9.01
C ASP A 299 1.10 35.17 -7.85
N ASP A 300 0.02 35.03 -7.07
CA ASP A 300 -0.28 35.87 -5.90
C ASP A 300 0.27 35.31 -4.56
N ILE A 301 0.93 34.15 -4.55
CA ILE A 301 1.56 33.57 -3.34
C ILE A 301 2.89 34.29 -3.05
N SER A 302 2.77 35.43 -2.36
CA SER A 302 3.91 36.17 -1.83
C SER A 302 4.38 35.56 -0.51
N PHE A 303 5.58 34.99 -0.52
CA PHE A 303 6.30 34.58 0.69
C PHE A 303 7.16 35.74 1.21
N ASP A 304 6.76 36.32 2.35
CA ASP A 304 7.50 37.40 3.03
C ASP A 304 8.44 36.78 4.08
N PHE A 305 9.47 36.08 3.59
CA PHE A 305 10.49 35.42 4.42
C PHE A 305 11.80 36.19 4.33
N ILE A 306 12.46 36.37 5.48
CA ILE A 306 13.82 36.91 5.55
C ILE A 306 14.78 35.77 5.17
N PRO A 307 15.59 35.90 4.10
CA PRO A 307 16.60 34.90 3.78
C PRO A 307 17.67 34.89 4.88
N GLY A 308 17.97 33.71 5.44
CA GLY A 308 18.92 33.64 6.57
C GLY A 308 19.31 32.25 7.08
N GLY A 309 18.75 31.16 6.55
CA GLY A 309 18.98 29.83 7.13
C GLY A 309 20.30 29.15 6.80
N LEU A 310 20.98 29.64 5.76
CA LEU A 310 22.25 29.12 5.25
C LEU A 310 23.14 30.31 4.87
N ILE A 311 23.60 31.06 5.89
CA ILE A 311 24.66 32.07 5.75
C ILE A 311 25.88 31.50 6.48
N PRO A 312 27.02 31.26 5.80
CA PRO A 312 28.25 30.87 6.49
C PRO A 312 28.68 31.98 7.44
N GLY A 313 29.21 31.61 8.61
CA GLY A 313 29.37 32.53 9.73
C GLY A 313 30.18 33.79 9.42
N GLY A 314 29.56 34.96 9.64
CA GLY A 314 30.21 36.27 9.57
C GLY A 314 29.53 37.26 10.51
N ASP A 315 30.31 37.84 11.43
CA ASP A 315 29.96 39.11 12.06
C ASP A 315 29.79 40.21 10.99
N ASP A 316 29.09 41.29 11.34
CA ASP A 316 29.05 42.52 10.54
C ASP A 316 30.47 42.95 10.13
N ASP A 317 30.75 43.05 8.82
CA ASP A 317 31.53 44.14 8.21
C ASP A 317 31.47 44.10 6.67
N ASP A 318 31.58 45.28 6.06
CA ASP A 318 31.55 45.50 4.60
C ASP A 318 32.77 44.87 3.88
N ASP A 319 32.58 44.27 2.69
CA ASP A 319 33.31 44.71 1.48
C ASP A 319 32.78 44.07 0.17
N ASP A 320 32.95 44.80 -0.94
CA ASP A 320 32.51 44.42 -2.28
C ASP A 320 33.43 43.35 -2.93
N ASP A 321 33.02 42.08 -2.98
CA ASP A 321 33.52 41.14 -4.01
C ASP A 321 32.44 40.19 -4.55
N GLN A 322 31.83 40.56 -5.68
CA GLN A 322 30.95 39.65 -6.44
C GLN A 322 31.79 38.68 -7.29
N GLY A 323 32.33 37.66 -6.63
CA GLY A 323 32.68 36.41 -7.30
C GLY A 323 31.41 35.76 -7.85
N SER A 324 31.27 35.68 -9.18
CA SER A 324 30.15 34.99 -9.81
C SER A 324 30.38 33.48 -9.80
N ASP A 325 30.05 32.83 -8.69
CA ASP A 325 29.83 31.38 -8.70
C ASP A 325 28.46 31.11 -9.34
N ASP A 326 28.41 30.17 -10.29
CA ASP A 326 27.24 29.95 -11.19
C ASP A 326 26.24 28.94 -10.57
N THR A 327 26.34 28.74 -9.25
CA THR A 327 25.56 27.81 -8.44
C THR A 327 24.30 28.47 -7.88
N VAL A 328 23.15 27.83 -8.07
CA VAL A 328 21.85 28.36 -7.64
C VAL A 328 21.29 27.55 -6.47
N PRO A 329 20.74 28.21 -5.42
CA PRO A 329 20.18 27.50 -4.28
C PRO A 329 18.98 26.67 -4.73
N THR A 330 18.92 25.43 -4.27
CA THR A 330 18.01 24.40 -4.79
C THR A 330 17.12 23.88 -3.68
N LEU A 331 15.82 23.71 -3.94
CA LEU A 331 14.88 22.97 -3.10
C LEU A 331 14.50 21.65 -3.79
N THR A 332 14.75 20.52 -3.14
CA THR A 332 14.25 19.19 -3.53
C THR A 332 13.11 18.77 -2.60
N ILE A 333 12.02 18.26 -3.17
CA ILE A 333 10.84 17.76 -2.44
C ILE A 333 10.63 16.28 -2.80
N THR A 334 10.48 15.44 -1.78
CA THR A 334 10.14 14.01 -1.87
C THR A 334 9.09 13.64 -0.82
N GLY A 335 8.50 12.44 -0.91
CA GLY A 335 7.61 11.93 0.15
C GLY A 335 6.41 11.15 -0.38
N THR A 336 5.37 11.05 0.43
CA THR A 336 4.12 10.34 0.10
C THR A 336 2.91 11.26 0.14
N SER A 337 1.89 10.92 -0.66
CA SER A 337 0.55 11.49 -0.53
C SER A 337 -0.45 10.34 -0.37
N THR A 338 -1.33 10.46 0.62
CA THR A 338 -2.33 9.45 0.98
C THR A 338 -3.73 10.05 0.88
N THR A 339 -4.50 9.62 -0.11
CA THR A 339 -5.87 10.12 -0.34
C THR A 339 -6.85 8.96 -0.19
N ALA A 340 -7.88 9.14 0.63
CA ALA A 340 -8.90 8.11 0.91
C ALA A 340 -8.35 6.73 1.35
N GLY A 341 -7.16 6.70 1.98
CA GLY A 341 -6.49 5.48 2.44
C GLY A 341 -5.53 4.84 1.43
N ILE A 342 -5.39 5.39 0.22
CA ILE A 342 -4.43 4.93 -0.80
C ILE A 342 -3.21 5.84 -0.78
N SER A 343 -2.03 5.28 -0.47
CA SER A 343 -0.74 5.98 -0.43
C SER A 343 0.02 5.82 -1.74
N VAL A 344 0.54 6.93 -2.27
CA VAL A 344 1.43 6.96 -3.43
C VAL A 344 2.73 7.69 -3.10
N ASN A 345 3.85 7.18 -3.60
CA ASN A 345 5.14 7.89 -3.56
C ASN A 345 5.12 9.01 -4.60
N LEU A 346 5.54 10.21 -4.21
CA LEU A 346 5.77 11.30 -5.14
C LEU A 346 7.14 11.13 -5.82
N PRO A 347 7.24 11.32 -7.14
CA PRO A 347 8.54 11.41 -7.80
C PRO A 347 9.29 12.65 -7.28
N GLU A 348 10.62 12.62 -7.30
CA GLU A 348 11.45 13.73 -6.83
C GLU A 348 11.16 15.01 -7.64
N ILE A 349 10.86 16.09 -6.93
CA ILE A 349 10.64 17.42 -7.49
C ILE A 349 11.82 18.31 -7.11
N LYS A 350 12.55 18.83 -8.12
CA LYS A 350 13.70 19.72 -7.91
C LYS A 350 13.40 21.12 -8.44
N LEU A 351 13.64 22.14 -7.62
CA LEU A 351 13.38 23.55 -7.88
C LEU A 351 14.65 24.37 -7.66
N GLU A 352 15.00 25.23 -8.61
CA GLU A 352 16.20 26.09 -8.54
C GLU A 352 15.82 27.53 -8.20
N ASN A 353 16.77 28.28 -7.60
CA ASN A 353 16.63 29.66 -7.13
C ASN A 353 15.65 29.83 -5.95
N ILE A 354 15.48 28.80 -5.11
CA ILE A 354 14.68 28.86 -3.88
C ILE A 354 15.63 28.98 -2.68
N PRO A 355 15.76 30.15 -2.04
CA PRO A 355 16.64 30.31 -0.87
C PRO A 355 16.08 29.56 0.35
N ALA A 356 16.98 29.11 1.23
CA ALA A 356 16.61 28.41 2.45
C ALA A 356 16.00 29.37 3.49
N PRO A 357 14.84 29.04 4.09
CA PRO A 357 14.28 29.81 5.20
C PRO A 357 15.18 29.74 6.44
N ASN A 358 15.16 30.79 7.27
CA ASN A 358 15.78 30.77 8.59
C ASN A 358 15.12 29.69 9.48
N PRO A 359 15.89 28.76 10.10
CA PRO A 359 15.39 27.77 11.05
C PRO A 359 14.57 28.34 12.21
N GLU A 360 14.87 29.57 12.65
CA GLU A 360 14.13 30.22 13.74
C GLU A 360 12.72 30.71 13.32
N ASP A 361 12.51 30.96 12.01
CA ASP A 361 11.27 31.51 11.46
C ASP A 361 10.28 30.42 10.99
N LEU A 362 10.63 29.13 11.08
CA LEU A 362 9.82 28.01 10.57
C LEU A 362 8.38 27.99 11.13
N GLY A 363 8.17 28.41 12.38
CA GLY A 363 6.82 28.53 12.96
C GLY A 363 5.99 29.69 12.40
N ALA A 364 6.64 30.78 11.96
CA ALA A 364 5.97 31.88 11.28
C ALA A 364 5.65 31.51 9.82
N ILE A 365 6.58 30.80 9.17
CA ILE A 365 6.41 30.18 7.84
C ILE A 365 5.21 29.22 7.86
N GLU A 366 5.15 28.33 8.86
CA GLU A 366 4.04 27.39 9.07
C GLU A 366 2.69 28.11 9.10
N GLN A 367 2.60 29.18 9.90
CA GLN A 367 1.38 29.95 10.08
C GLN A 367 1.00 30.78 8.84
N GLN A 368 1.97 31.33 8.11
CA GLN A 368 1.72 32.05 6.85
C GLN A 368 1.19 31.13 5.76
N ILE A 369 1.85 29.98 5.52
CA ILE A 369 1.42 28.97 4.53
C ILE A 369 -0.02 28.54 4.83
N LYS A 370 -0.29 28.15 6.08
CA LYS A 370 -1.63 27.75 6.51
C LYS A 370 -2.66 28.85 6.26
N THR A 371 -2.38 30.09 6.66
CA THR A 371 -3.30 31.23 6.48
C THR A 371 -3.56 31.53 5.01
N GLN A 372 -2.57 31.42 4.14
CA GLN A 372 -2.72 31.65 2.70
C GLN A 372 -3.55 30.55 2.03
N ILE A 373 -3.38 29.29 2.41
CA ILE A 373 -4.22 28.17 1.94
C ILE A 373 -5.68 28.34 2.44
N GLU A 374 -5.86 28.65 3.73
CA GLU A 374 -7.19 28.89 4.31
C GLU A 374 -7.90 30.10 3.69
N SER A 375 -7.18 31.14 3.26
CA SER A 375 -7.75 32.29 2.58
C SER A 375 -8.35 31.98 1.20
N GLN A 376 -7.98 30.83 0.61
CA GLN A 376 -8.54 30.31 -0.66
C GLN A 376 -9.76 29.39 -0.42
N GLY A 377 -10.22 29.25 0.83
CA GLY A 377 -11.39 28.43 1.20
C GLY A 377 -11.10 26.94 1.45
N ILE A 378 -9.83 26.58 1.59
CA ILE A 378 -9.36 25.20 1.82
C ILE A 378 -9.13 25.00 3.32
N THR A 379 -9.65 23.92 3.92
CA THR A 379 -9.44 23.67 5.37
C THR A 379 -8.19 22.82 5.59
N VAL A 380 -7.26 23.31 6.43
CA VAL A 380 -6.01 22.62 6.73
C VAL A 380 -5.97 22.14 8.18
N SER A 381 -5.80 20.84 8.35
CA SER A 381 -5.69 20.13 9.63
C SER A 381 -4.36 19.37 9.71
N ASN A 382 -3.89 19.04 10.91
CA ASN A 382 -2.61 18.33 11.13
C ASN A 382 -1.40 18.93 10.37
N PHE A 383 -1.44 20.24 10.09
CA PHE A 383 -0.34 20.95 9.44
C PHE A 383 0.83 21.05 10.41
N SER A 384 2.02 20.70 9.95
CA SER A 384 3.24 20.60 10.73
C SER A 384 4.43 20.85 9.81
N PHE A 385 5.26 21.85 10.14
CA PHE A 385 6.42 22.26 9.33
C PHE A 385 7.67 22.23 10.23
N GLN A 386 8.27 21.04 10.36
CA GLN A 386 9.25 20.75 11.42
C GLN A 386 10.67 20.59 10.87
N LEU A 387 11.63 21.23 11.54
CA LEU A 387 13.04 21.07 11.22
C LEU A 387 13.48 19.61 11.48
N VAL A 388 14.07 18.97 10.48
CA VAL A 388 14.67 17.64 10.58
C VAL A 388 16.20 17.76 10.76
N SER A 389 16.84 18.61 9.96
CA SER A 389 18.26 18.95 10.12
C SER A 389 18.58 20.32 9.53
N ALA A 390 19.54 21.04 10.11
CA ALA A 390 20.15 22.23 9.54
C ALA A 390 21.67 22.11 9.67
N ASP A 391 22.38 22.23 8.56
CA ASP A 391 23.83 22.33 8.49
C ASP A 391 24.22 23.27 7.33
N GLU A 392 25.49 23.64 7.21
CA GLU A 392 25.96 24.62 6.21
C GLU A 392 25.79 24.15 4.74
N SER A 393 25.54 22.85 4.52
CA SER A 393 25.34 22.23 3.21
C SER A 393 23.86 21.97 2.85
N LYS A 394 22.96 21.90 3.85
CA LYS A 394 21.53 21.70 3.62
C LYS A 394 20.64 22.05 4.81
N LEU A 395 19.42 22.46 4.49
CA LEU A 395 18.30 22.55 5.42
C LEU A 395 17.25 21.51 5.04
N VAL A 396 16.84 20.66 5.98
CA VAL A 396 15.81 19.62 5.77
C VAL A 396 14.63 19.87 6.71
N VAL A 397 13.43 19.96 6.15
CA VAL A 397 12.17 20.17 6.87
C VAL A 397 11.19 19.05 6.49
N SER A 398 10.57 18.45 7.50
CA SER A 398 9.42 17.56 7.33
C SER A 398 8.15 18.42 7.28
N VAL A 399 7.34 18.18 6.25
CA VAL A 399 6.11 18.93 5.98
C VAL A 399 4.97 17.92 5.92
N GLN A 400 4.21 17.85 7.00
CA GLN A 400 3.03 17.02 7.11
C GLN A 400 1.78 17.89 7.11
N TYR A 401 0.75 17.45 6.39
CA TYR A 401 -0.55 18.12 6.43
C TYR A 401 -1.69 17.19 6.04
N THR A 402 -2.85 17.40 6.65
CA THR A 402 -4.13 16.85 6.20
C THR A 402 -5.00 17.98 5.67
N ILE A 403 -5.11 18.11 4.34
CA ILE A 403 -6.05 19.02 3.72
C ILE A 403 -7.41 18.31 3.62
N SER A 404 -8.46 19.01 4.04
CA SER A 404 -9.84 18.58 3.84
C SER A 404 -10.56 19.58 2.94
N THR A 405 -11.06 19.06 1.83
CA THR A 405 -11.89 19.82 0.91
C THR A 405 -13.04 18.93 0.51
N GLN A 406 -14.27 19.42 0.71
CA GLN A 406 -15.48 18.75 0.25
C GLN A 406 -15.68 17.32 0.80
N GLY A 407 -15.23 17.06 2.04
CA GLY A 407 -15.44 15.78 2.75
C GLY A 407 -14.37 14.71 2.50
N VAL A 408 -13.47 14.90 1.52
CA VAL A 408 -12.31 14.03 1.30
C VAL A 408 -11.10 14.61 2.04
N THR A 409 -10.38 13.75 2.76
CA THR A 409 -9.10 14.08 3.41
C THR A 409 -7.95 13.51 2.59
N SER A 410 -7.02 14.37 2.20
CA SER A 410 -5.70 13.98 1.69
C SER A 410 -4.65 14.32 2.74
N THR A 411 -3.81 13.35 3.08
CA THR A 411 -2.69 13.53 4.01
C THR A 411 -1.39 13.36 3.25
N SER A 412 -0.54 14.38 3.27
CA SER A 412 0.80 14.34 2.69
C SER A 412 1.85 14.28 3.80
N ASP A 413 2.89 13.48 3.58
CA ASP A 413 4.08 13.42 4.42
C ASP A 413 5.31 13.62 3.51
N LEU A 414 5.85 14.84 3.56
CA LEU A 414 6.84 15.34 2.60
C LEU A 414 8.14 15.72 3.30
N THR A 415 9.24 15.58 2.58
CA THR A 415 10.56 16.07 2.98
C THR A 415 11.03 17.14 2.00
N TYR A 416 11.32 18.32 2.52
CA TYR A 416 11.81 19.48 1.79
C TYR A 416 13.29 19.65 2.13
N THR A 417 14.16 19.63 1.14
CA THR A 417 15.62 19.76 1.31
C THR A 417 16.11 20.95 0.50
N TRP A 418 16.51 22.03 1.18
CA TRP A 418 17.23 23.12 0.55
C TRP A 418 18.73 22.85 0.57
N THR A 419 19.42 23.17 -0.50
CA THR A 419 20.88 23.13 -0.66
C THR A 419 21.34 24.53 -1.10
N PRO A 420 22.38 25.12 -0.47
CA PRO A 420 22.84 26.45 -0.83
C PRO A 420 23.51 26.45 -2.21
N GLY A 421 23.45 27.59 -2.88
CA GLY A 421 24.07 27.83 -4.18
C GLY A 421 25.46 28.44 -4.07
N TYR A 422 26.34 27.87 -3.24
CA TYR A 422 27.75 28.28 -3.19
C TYR A 422 28.64 27.03 -3.15
N SER A 423 29.68 26.98 -3.98
CA SER A 423 30.74 25.97 -3.85
C SER A 423 31.71 26.40 -2.76
N SER A 424 31.99 25.52 -1.80
CA SER A 424 33.04 25.72 -0.80
C SER A 424 34.43 25.42 -1.40
N ASP A 425 34.78 26.10 -2.49
CA ASP A 425 36.02 25.95 -3.25
C ASP A 425 37.09 26.99 -2.85
N ASP A 426 37.23 27.28 -1.55
CA ASP A 426 38.40 27.97 -1.03
C ASP A 426 39.30 26.99 -0.27
N ASN A 427 40.50 26.79 -0.82
CA ASN A 427 41.46 25.81 -0.34
C ASN A 427 42.21 26.34 0.89
N ASP A 428 41.84 25.89 2.09
CA ASP A 428 42.70 26.00 3.28
C ASP A 428 42.67 24.69 4.09
N ASP A 429 43.56 23.75 3.72
CA ASP A 429 44.03 22.55 4.45
C ASP A 429 43.14 21.99 5.60
N SER A 430 41.90 21.61 5.31
CA SER A 430 41.13 20.65 6.12
C SER A 430 40.46 19.59 5.22
N ASP A 431 40.84 18.35 5.48
CA ASP A 431 40.55 17.16 4.67
C ASP A 431 39.22 16.54 5.14
N ASP A 432 38.11 16.90 4.47
CA ASP A 432 36.78 16.34 4.77
C ASP A 432 36.04 15.96 3.48
N SER A 433 36.16 14.68 3.11
CA SER A 433 35.58 14.12 1.88
C SER A 433 34.14 13.70 2.11
N ASN A 434 33.19 14.50 1.62
CA ASN A 434 31.75 14.18 1.64
C ASN A 434 31.39 13.09 0.62
N ASP A 435 31.97 11.90 0.76
CA ASP A 435 31.61 10.72 -0.01
C ASP A 435 30.28 10.12 0.46
N VAL A 436 29.44 9.68 -0.49
CA VAL A 436 28.08 9.19 -0.23
C VAL A 436 27.96 7.71 -0.61
N LEU A 437 27.28 6.93 0.24
CA LEU A 437 27.00 5.52 -0.07
C LEU A 437 26.08 5.37 -1.30
N PRO A 438 26.38 4.39 -2.18
CA PRO A 438 25.54 4.08 -3.33
C PRO A 438 24.26 3.37 -2.89
N ASP A 439 23.20 3.46 -3.71
CA ASP A 439 21.91 2.79 -3.45
C ASP A 439 22.03 1.26 -3.36
N ALA A 440 23.14 0.68 -3.85
CA ALA A 440 23.49 -0.72 -3.62
C ALA A 440 23.60 -1.07 -2.13
N LEU A 441 24.02 -0.13 -1.28
CA LEU A 441 24.29 -0.29 0.15
C LEU A 441 23.39 0.58 1.04
N LYS A 442 23.11 1.82 0.62
CA LYS A 442 22.44 2.83 1.45
C LYS A 442 21.08 2.36 1.99
N GLY A 443 20.96 2.31 3.32
CA GLY A 443 19.73 1.93 4.03
C GLY A 443 19.42 0.43 3.99
N LYS A 444 20.41 -0.45 3.82
CA LYS A 444 20.23 -1.91 3.63
C LYS A 444 20.98 -2.74 4.65
N VAL A 445 20.43 -3.93 4.90
CA VAL A 445 20.96 -4.96 5.80
C VAL A 445 21.40 -6.17 4.96
N PHE A 446 22.56 -6.75 5.28
CA PHE A 446 23.10 -7.91 4.58
C PHE A 446 23.64 -8.97 5.55
N THR A 447 23.22 -10.21 5.34
CA THR A 447 23.72 -11.38 6.06
C THR A 447 24.89 -12.01 5.27
N LEU A 448 26.12 -11.84 5.76
CA LEU A 448 27.33 -12.21 5.05
C LEU A 448 28.08 -13.35 5.75
N THR A 449 28.72 -14.24 4.98
CA THR A 449 29.56 -15.32 5.52
C THR A 449 31.03 -14.97 5.38
N PHE A 450 31.80 -15.05 6.47
CA PHE A 450 33.25 -14.84 6.50
C PHE A 450 34.01 -16.06 5.97
N ALA A 451 35.03 -15.82 5.16
CA ALA A 451 36.01 -16.80 4.68
C ALA A 451 37.42 -16.32 5.06
N VAL A 452 38.17 -17.14 5.80
CA VAL A 452 39.46 -16.75 6.37
C VAL A 452 40.59 -16.89 5.34
N SER A 453 41.51 -15.92 5.32
CA SER A 453 42.78 -16.08 4.61
C SER A 453 43.73 -16.98 5.42
N SER A 454 44.81 -17.47 4.82
CA SER A 454 45.75 -18.40 5.48
C SER A 454 46.61 -17.80 6.61
N ASN A 455 46.30 -16.58 7.06
CA ASN A 455 46.96 -15.86 8.15
C ASN A 455 46.08 -15.82 9.41
N SER A 456 46.62 -16.21 10.57
CA SER A 456 45.91 -16.13 11.85
C SER A 456 45.91 -14.69 12.40
N GLY A 457 44.72 -14.15 12.71
CA GLY A 457 44.59 -12.81 13.31
C GLY A 457 43.19 -12.18 13.24
N SER A 458 42.26 -12.75 12.45
CA SER A 458 40.85 -12.31 12.40
C SER A 458 40.14 -12.47 13.75
N PRO A 459 39.24 -11.54 14.15
CA PRO A 459 38.29 -11.74 15.23
C PRO A 459 37.10 -12.62 14.80
N TYR A 460 36.96 -12.88 13.50
CA TYR A 460 35.92 -13.74 12.91
C TYR A 460 36.46 -15.13 12.58
N SER A 461 35.64 -16.15 12.84
CA SER A 461 35.91 -17.55 12.47
C SER A 461 35.54 -17.85 11.02
N ASP A 462 36.25 -18.80 10.40
CA ASP A 462 35.92 -19.28 9.05
C ASP A 462 34.50 -19.86 9.01
N GLY A 463 33.68 -19.41 8.05
CA GLY A 463 32.27 -19.74 7.95
C GLY A 463 31.33 -18.96 8.89
N GLN A 464 31.82 -17.98 9.67
CA GLN A 464 30.98 -17.19 10.57
C GLN A 464 30.04 -16.29 9.77
N VAL A 465 28.73 -16.37 10.08
CA VAL A 465 27.71 -15.49 9.53
C VAL A 465 27.62 -14.23 10.41
N VAL A 466 27.59 -13.07 9.77
CA VAL A 466 27.62 -11.74 10.40
C VAL A 466 26.67 -10.81 9.65
N GLU A 467 25.90 -10.02 10.38
CA GLU A 467 25.02 -9.01 9.79
C GLU A 467 25.76 -7.67 9.63
N PHE A 468 25.56 -7.04 8.48
CA PHE A 468 26.10 -5.73 8.12
C PHE A 468 24.93 -4.80 7.76
N THR A 469 24.71 -3.76 8.57
CA THR A 469 23.68 -2.74 8.34
C THR A 469 24.34 -1.43 7.90
N PHE A 470 24.09 -1.05 6.66
CA PHE A 470 24.55 0.20 6.05
C PHE A 470 23.45 1.25 6.18
N SER A 471 23.62 2.20 7.10
CA SER A 471 22.63 3.24 7.33
C SER A 471 22.53 4.23 6.16
N SER A 472 21.39 4.90 6.04
CA SER A 472 21.19 5.98 5.06
C SER A 472 22.10 7.19 5.27
N SER A 473 22.71 7.31 6.45
CA SER A 473 23.66 8.37 6.83
C SER A 473 25.13 8.02 6.57
N GLY A 474 25.44 6.82 6.06
CA GLY A 474 26.82 6.39 5.76
C GLY A 474 27.41 5.43 6.79
N ALA A 475 26.99 5.52 8.06
CA ALA A 475 27.46 4.65 9.14
C ALA A 475 27.19 3.16 8.87
N LEU A 476 28.16 2.33 9.26
CA LEU A 476 28.08 0.87 9.23
C LEU A 476 27.93 0.32 10.65
N PHE A 477 26.97 -0.58 10.81
CA PHE A 477 26.80 -1.42 11.99
C PHE A 477 27.13 -2.86 11.61
N ILE A 478 27.91 -3.54 12.44
CA ILE A 478 28.29 -4.93 12.25
C ILE A 478 27.96 -5.69 13.53
N ASP A 479 27.24 -6.79 13.41
CA ASP A 479 26.85 -7.63 14.56
C ASP A 479 27.66 -8.95 14.53
N PRO A 480 28.94 -8.94 14.95
CA PRO A 480 29.78 -10.13 14.99
C PRO A 480 29.25 -11.24 15.91
N SER A 481 28.46 -10.88 16.93
CA SER A 481 27.85 -11.82 17.87
C SER A 481 26.67 -11.19 18.61
N PRO A 482 25.75 -11.98 19.22
CA PRO A 482 24.60 -11.44 19.94
C PRO A 482 24.92 -10.49 21.12
N ASP A 483 26.15 -10.51 21.63
CA ASP A 483 26.59 -9.73 22.78
C ASP A 483 27.52 -8.55 22.41
N ALA A 484 27.78 -8.33 21.11
CA ALA A 484 28.68 -7.28 20.64
C ALA A 484 28.25 -6.75 19.27
N GLN A 485 27.99 -5.44 19.22
CA GLN A 485 27.78 -4.65 18.01
C GLN A 485 28.95 -3.69 17.82
N ILE A 486 29.44 -3.55 16.59
CA ILE A 486 30.45 -2.57 16.18
C ILE A 486 29.72 -1.48 15.38
N GLN A 487 29.95 -0.22 15.73
CA GLN A 487 29.41 0.94 15.01
C GLN A 487 30.56 1.80 14.50
N ILE A 488 30.57 2.10 13.21
CA ILE A 488 31.56 2.95 12.54
C ILE A 488 30.77 4.03 11.80
N GLN A 489 30.88 5.28 12.24
CA GLN A 489 29.98 6.36 11.78
C GLN A 489 30.24 6.82 10.34
N GLU A 490 31.50 6.73 9.92
CA GLU A 490 32.03 7.33 8.70
C GLU A 490 32.82 6.29 7.90
N PHE A 491 33.03 6.56 6.62
CA PHE A 491 33.87 5.77 5.73
C PHE A 491 34.70 6.67 4.83
N GLU A 492 35.88 6.20 4.46
CA GLU A 492 36.72 6.80 3.43
C GLU A 492 36.47 6.07 2.10
N LYS A 493 36.29 6.78 0.99
CA LYS A 493 36.19 6.13 -0.32
C LYS A 493 37.56 6.02 -0.98
N VAL A 494 38.07 4.80 -1.03
CA VAL A 494 39.39 4.51 -1.60
C VAL A 494 39.22 3.76 -2.92
N ASP A 495 39.54 4.45 -4.02
CA ASP A 495 39.30 4.03 -5.40
C ASP A 495 37.82 3.66 -5.67
N ALA A 496 37.51 2.36 -5.65
CA ALA A 496 36.18 1.80 -5.90
C ALA A 496 35.58 1.09 -4.67
N ASN A 497 36.20 1.26 -3.50
CA ASN A 497 35.80 0.62 -2.25
C ASN A 497 35.41 1.67 -1.20
N TYR A 498 34.47 1.31 -0.33
CA TYR A 498 34.05 2.10 0.82
C TYR A 498 34.72 1.50 2.07
N VAL A 499 35.63 2.25 2.69
CA VAL A 499 36.53 1.75 3.73
C VAL A 499 36.12 2.28 5.09
N TYR A 500 35.60 1.39 5.92
CA TYR A 500 35.26 1.67 7.30
C TYR A 500 36.44 1.30 8.21
N THR A 501 36.92 2.25 9.02
CA THR A 501 38.05 2.03 9.93
C THR A 501 37.54 1.91 11.37
N ASP A 502 37.72 0.73 11.95
CA ASP A 502 37.47 0.44 13.36
C ASP A 502 38.79 0.57 14.14
N GLU A 503 39.11 1.81 14.55
CA GLU A 503 40.29 2.07 15.38
C GLU A 503 40.21 1.41 16.75
N GLN A 504 39.00 1.18 17.28
CA GLN A 504 38.79 0.64 18.62
C GLN A 504 39.19 -0.83 18.72
N ASN A 505 38.88 -1.63 17.69
CA ASN A 505 39.24 -3.05 17.63
C ASN A 505 40.46 -3.32 16.74
N GLY A 506 40.91 -2.36 15.93
CA GLY A 506 42.13 -2.42 15.14
C GLY A 506 41.96 -2.99 13.72
N PHE A 507 40.80 -2.79 13.10
CA PHE A 507 40.43 -3.41 11.83
C PHE A 507 39.94 -2.40 10.79
N LYS A 508 39.96 -2.81 9.52
CA LYS A 508 39.35 -2.10 8.40
C LYS A 508 38.46 -3.03 7.58
N TYR A 509 37.28 -2.54 7.23
CA TYR A 509 36.29 -3.21 6.38
C TYR A 509 36.19 -2.47 5.04
N SER A 510 36.76 -3.04 3.99
CA SER A 510 36.72 -2.49 2.62
C SER A 510 35.58 -3.12 1.83
N VAL A 511 34.50 -2.39 1.65
CA VAL A 511 33.27 -2.84 0.98
C VAL A 511 33.37 -2.57 -0.52
N SER A 512 33.14 -3.59 -1.34
CA SER A 512 33.14 -3.50 -2.80
C SER A 512 31.73 -3.65 -3.38
N VAL A 513 31.43 -2.85 -4.40
CA VAL A 513 30.16 -2.87 -5.14
C VAL A 513 30.46 -3.19 -6.60
N LEU A 514 29.76 -4.18 -7.17
CA LEU A 514 29.90 -4.60 -8.57
C LEU A 514 28.51 -4.80 -9.18
N ASN A 515 28.28 -4.21 -10.36
CA ASN A 515 26.98 -4.25 -11.06
C ASN A 515 25.80 -3.84 -10.15
N GLU A 516 25.96 -2.73 -9.42
CA GLU A 516 24.92 -2.15 -8.53
C GLU A 516 24.49 -3.05 -7.35
N LYS A 517 25.31 -4.06 -7.01
CA LYS A 517 25.13 -4.93 -5.84
C LYS A 517 26.37 -5.00 -4.96
N LEU A 518 26.18 -5.31 -3.68
CA LEU A 518 27.27 -5.72 -2.81
C LEU A 518 27.97 -6.94 -3.43
N ASN A 519 29.30 -6.93 -3.47
CA ASN A 519 30.11 -8.00 -4.05
C ASN A 519 30.86 -8.78 -2.96
N GLU A 520 31.66 -8.07 -2.16
CA GLU A 520 32.34 -8.61 -0.97
C GLU A 520 32.74 -7.48 -0.02
N VAL A 521 32.95 -7.80 1.26
CA VAL A 521 33.60 -6.92 2.25
C VAL A 521 34.92 -7.56 2.68
N ASN A 522 36.04 -6.90 2.42
CA ASN A 522 37.37 -7.39 2.77
C ASN A 522 37.80 -6.88 4.15
N LEU A 523 38.28 -7.78 5.01
CA LEU A 523 38.76 -7.46 6.35
C LEU A 523 40.29 -7.40 6.38
N SER A 524 40.84 -6.35 7.00
CA SER A 524 42.28 -6.21 7.22
C SER A 524 42.60 -5.55 8.57
N THR A 525 43.87 -5.61 9.01
CA THR A 525 44.36 -4.79 10.14
C THR A 525 44.51 -3.32 9.73
N LEU A 526 44.72 -2.40 10.68
CA LEU A 526 45.01 -0.99 10.38
C LEU A 526 46.24 -0.80 9.47
N GLU A 527 47.23 -1.70 9.52
CA GLU A 527 48.40 -1.74 8.62
C GLU A 527 48.11 -2.41 7.25
N ASN A 528 46.82 -2.60 6.92
CA ASN A 528 46.31 -3.21 5.69
C ASN A 528 46.75 -4.67 5.47
N VAL A 529 46.99 -5.44 6.55
CA VAL A 529 47.23 -6.90 6.45
C VAL A 529 45.89 -7.59 6.28
N PHE A 530 45.64 -8.18 5.10
CA PHE A 530 44.41 -8.93 4.83
C PHE A 530 44.24 -10.15 5.75
N LEU A 531 43.03 -10.28 6.32
CA LEU A 531 42.66 -11.33 7.29
C LEU A 531 41.62 -12.31 6.72
N GLY A 532 40.69 -11.83 5.91
CA GLY A 532 39.66 -12.64 5.23
C GLY A 532 38.60 -11.76 4.57
N GLN A 533 37.56 -12.37 4.00
CA GLN A 533 36.51 -11.68 3.26
C GLN A 533 35.11 -12.16 3.65
N PHE A 534 34.13 -11.27 3.54
CA PHE A 534 32.71 -11.57 3.69
C PHE A 534 32.03 -11.54 2.31
N THR A 535 31.18 -12.52 2.03
CA THR A 535 30.36 -12.57 0.80
C THR A 535 28.89 -12.85 1.15
N GLU A 536 27.96 -12.37 0.33
CA GLU A 536 26.52 -12.69 0.48
C GLU A 536 26.32 -14.22 0.52
N LYS A 537 25.45 -14.68 1.42
CA LYS A 537 25.09 -16.09 1.51
C LYS A 537 24.15 -16.46 0.37
N SER A 538 24.58 -17.39 -0.48
CA SER A 538 23.80 -17.87 -1.64
C SER A 538 22.52 -18.59 -1.18
N THR A 539 21.36 -17.98 -1.41
CA THR A 539 20.04 -18.50 -1.03
C THR A 539 19.22 -18.94 -2.24
N ASP A 540 19.39 -20.20 -2.67
CA ASP A 540 18.56 -20.87 -3.70
C ASP A 540 17.14 -21.23 -3.16
N GLY A 541 16.47 -20.29 -2.47
CA GLY A 541 15.15 -20.50 -1.85
C GLY A 541 15.14 -21.48 -0.67
N GLN A 542 16.30 -21.75 -0.06
CA GLN A 542 16.40 -22.50 1.19
C GLN A 542 16.37 -21.54 2.40
N ILE A 543 15.54 -21.85 3.39
CA ILE A 543 15.56 -21.17 4.69
C ILE A 543 16.83 -21.61 5.42
N GLU A 544 17.65 -20.63 5.80
CA GLU A 544 18.90 -20.87 6.51
C GLU A 544 18.66 -21.56 7.86
N ASN A 545 19.51 -22.54 8.19
CA ASN A 545 19.50 -23.31 9.44
C ASN A 545 18.20 -24.12 9.67
N LEU A 546 17.37 -24.35 8.64
CA LEU A 546 16.14 -25.16 8.74
C LEU A 546 16.40 -26.62 9.15
N GLU A 547 17.59 -27.14 8.82
CA GLU A 547 18.09 -28.42 9.30
C GLU A 547 18.15 -28.50 10.83
N LEU A 548 18.40 -27.38 11.53
CA LEU A 548 18.48 -27.35 12.99
C LEU A 548 17.12 -27.57 13.64
N ILE A 549 16.02 -27.13 13.02
CA ILE A 549 14.66 -27.42 13.50
C ILE A 549 14.26 -28.83 13.09
N THR A 550 14.48 -29.20 11.82
CA THR A 550 14.00 -30.47 11.26
C THR A 550 14.73 -31.71 11.78
N GLU A 551 15.96 -31.57 12.31
CA GLU A 551 16.64 -32.61 13.10
C GLU A 551 15.84 -33.01 14.36
N PHE A 552 15.07 -32.08 14.94
CA PHE A 552 14.18 -32.32 16.09
C PHE A 552 12.72 -32.61 15.69
N ALA A 553 12.44 -32.99 14.43
CA ALA A 553 11.08 -33.30 13.99
C ALA A 553 10.45 -34.48 14.75
N ASN A 554 9.58 -34.18 15.73
CA ASN A 554 8.93 -35.16 16.60
C ASN A 554 7.70 -34.57 17.32
N THR A 555 6.90 -35.42 17.96
CA THR A 555 5.88 -35.02 18.94
C THR A 555 6.45 -35.14 20.36
N TYR A 556 6.55 -34.01 21.05
CA TYR A 556 7.05 -33.90 22.42
C TYR A 556 5.90 -33.83 23.41
N THR A 557 5.86 -34.74 24.38
CA THR A 557 4.99 -34.60 25.56
C THR A 557 5.58 -33.57 26.50
N VAL A 558 4.81 -32.55 26.87
CA VAL A 558 5.28 -31.42 27.67
C VAL A 558 4.39 -31.12 28.86
N THR A 559 4.93 -30.45 29.86
CA THR A 559 4.18 -29.92 31.02
C THR A 559 4.62 -28.51 31.35
N GLY A 560 3.66 -27.60 31.52
CA GLY A 560 3.87 -26.21 31.90
C GLY A 560 2.55 -25.48 32.13
N THR A 561 2.59 -24.30 32.73
CA THR A 561 1.42 -23.43 32.91
C THR A 561 1.19 -22.59 31.66
N GLY A 562 -0.07 -22.43 31.23
CA GLY A 562 -0.40 -21.69 30.00
C GLY A 562 -0.39 -22.53 28.73
N HIS A 563 -0.17 -23.84 28.82
CA HIS A 563 -0.24 -24.78 27.69
C HIS A 563 -1.43 -25.73 27.87
N SER A 564 -2.25 -25.86 26.83
CA SER A 564 -3.54 -26.54 26.86
C SER A 564 -3.50 -27.98 26.34
N ARG A 565 -2.65 -28.26 25.35
CA ARG A 565 -2.62 -29.56 24.65
C ARG A 565 -1.75 -30.61 25.32
N GLY A 566 -0.73 -30.21 26.08
CA GLY A 566 0.26 -31.12 26.68
C GLY A 566 1.23 -31.74 25.65
N THR A 567 1.18 -31.31 24.38
CA THR A 567 2.18 -31.67 23.36
C THR A 567 2.59 -30.47 22.50
N VAL A 568 3.89 -30.41 22.18
CA VAL A 568 4.47 -29.58 21.11
C VAL A 568 4.84 -30.51 19.95
N ILE A 569 4.60 -30.10 18.72
CA ILE A 569 4.94 -30.88 17.51
C ILE A 569 5.86 -30.06 16.64
N ILE A 570 7.00 -30.62 16.27
CA ILE A 570 7.85 -30.12 15.18
C ILE A 570 7.62 -31.07 14.00
N GLU A 571 7.18 -30.55 12.87
CA GLU A 571 7.00 -31.34 11.65
C GLU A 571 8.30 -31.45 10.85
N SER A 572 8.41 -32.47 9.99
CA SER A 572 9.62 -32.72 9.17
C SER A 572 9.92 -31.62 8.14
N GLY A 573 9.02 -30.66 7.94
CA GLY A 573 9.23 -29.47 7.12
C GLY A 573 9.70 -28.24 7.90
N GLY A 574 9.71 -28.27 9.24
CA GLY A 574 10.09 -27.14 10.09
C GLY A 574 8.93 -26.37 10.73
N THR A 575 7.67 -26.61 10.31
CA THR A 575 6.46 -26.11 10.96
C THR A 575 6.47 -26.50 12.45
N ILE A 576 6.30 -25.51 13.33
CA ILE A 576 6.22 -25.71 14.78
C ILE A 576 4.80 -25.44 15.25
N ASN A 577 4.14 -26.50 15.68
CA ASN A 577 2.84 -26.43 16.32
C ASN A 577 3.03 -26.43 17.84
N PHE A 578 2.98 -25.24 18.46
CA PHE A 578 3.29 -25.05 19.87
C PHE A 578 2.13 -25.49 20.76
N ASP A 579 0.92 -24.93 20.58
CA ASP A 579 -0.27 -25.29 21.37
C ASP A 579 -1.58 -25.21 20.53
N THR A 580 -2.73 -25.48 21.15
CA THR A 580 -4.06 -25.34 20.52
C THR A 580 -4.26 -23.91 20.00
N GLY A 581 -4.31 -23.75 18.67
CA GLY A 581 -4.47 -22.44 18.02
C GLY A 581 -3.18 -21.64 17.85
N LEU A 582 -2.01 -22.20 18.23
CA LEU A 582 -0.72 -21.55 18.12
C LEU A 582 0.25 -22.45 17.33
N SER A 583 0.29 -22.25 16.01
CA SER A 583 1.09 -23.02 15.06
C SER A 583 1.66 -22.10 14.00
N PHE A 584 2.94 -22.26 13.67
CA PHE A 584 3.65 -21.43 12.72
C PHE A 584 4.24 -22.29 11.60
N ASP A 585 3.85 -21.99 10.36
CA ASP A 585 4.33 -22.69 9.18
C ASP A 585 5.78 -22.33 8.83
N THR A 586 6.48 -23.24 8.17
CA THR A 586 7.86 -23.04 7.70
C THR A 586 8.03 -21.75 6.89
N SER A 587 7.05 -21.34 6.08
CA SER A 587 7.10 -20.12 5.28
C SER A 587 6.92 -18.81 6.08
N MET A 588 6.60 -18.90 7.38
CA MET A 588 6.51 -17.76 8.28
C MET A 588 7.84 -17.51 9.02
N ILE A 589 8.83 -18.38 8.85
CA ILE A 589 10.14 -18.25 9.50
C ILE A 589 10.91 -17.10 8.85
N VAL A 590 11.18 -16.06 9.64
CA VAL A 590 12.04 -14.93 9.25
C VAL A 590 13.51 -15.30 9.45
N ALA A 591 13.85 -15.90 10.60
CA ALA A 591 15.21 -16.34 10.91
C ALA A 591 15.28 -17.53 11.88
N ILE A 592 16.35 -18.32 11.78
CA ILE A 592 16.67 -19.42 12.70
C ILE A 592 18.09 -19.23 13.24
N PHE A 593 18.20 -19.01 14.55
CA PHE A 593 19.46 -18.81 15.24
C PHE A 593 19.90 -20.06 15.99
N ASP A 594 21.06 -20.62 15.61
CA ASP A 594 21.76 -21.59 16.45
C ASP A 594 22.33 -20.87 17.67
N ARG A 595 21.79 -21.16 18.85
CA ARG A 595 22.26 -20.65 20.14
C ARG A 595 22.64 -21.85 21.03
N ARG A 596 23.14 -22.95 20.44
CA ARG A 596 23.55 -24.16 21.17
C ARG A 596 24.95 -24.03 21.76
N ARG A 597 25.83 -23.25 21.12
CA ARG A 597 27.25 -23.08 21.48
C ARG A 597 27.68 -21.62 21.42
N ASP A 598 28.73 -21.27 22.16
CA ASP A 598 29.43 -19.99 22.02
C ASP A 598 30.36 -19.98 20.80
N SER A 599 31.00 -18.84 20.54
CA SER A 599 31.99 -18.65 19.47
C SER A 599 33.26 -19.50 19.62
N SER A 600 33.47 -20.14 20.78
CA SER A 600 34.55 -21.12 21.01
C SER A 600 34.09 -22.58 20.85
N GLY A 601 32.83 -22.78 20.47
CA GLY A 601 32.21 -24.09 20.31
C GLY A 601 31.85 -24.81 21.62
N GLN A 602 31.95 -24.16 22.78
CA GLN A 602 31.45 -24.74 24.03
C GLN A 602 29.93 -24.58 24.11
N PRO A 603 29.18 -25.55 24.70
CA PRO A 603 27.75 -25.37 24.96
C PRO A 603 27.49 -24.10 25.78
N LEU A 604 26.46 -23.32 25.42
CA LEU A 604 26.01 -22.20 26.25
C LEU A 604 25.42 -22.72 27.57
N ASP A 605 25.38 -21.88 28.60
CA ASP A 605 24.68 -22.17 29.88
C ASP A 605 23.18 -22.47 29.67
N GLU A 606 22.57 -21.83 28.66
CA GLU A 606 21.22 -22.11 28.16
C GLU A 606 21.25 -22.39 26.65
N PRO A 607 21.66 -23.61 26.23
CA PRO A 607 21.80 -23.94 24.84
C PRO A 607 20.40 -24.07 24.22
N ARG A 608 20.16 -23.38 23.10
CA ARG A 608 18.84 -23.39 22.45
C ARG A 608 18.94 -23.22 20.94
N ILE A 609 17.85 -23.50 20.25
CA ILE A 609 17.60 -22.97 18.89
C ILE A 609 16.48 -21.94 19.03
N GLN A 610 16.65 -20.76 18.43
CA GLN A 610 15.63 -19.72 18.42
C GLN A 610 15.08 -19.53 17.00
N VAL A 611 13.76 -19.44 16.89
CA VAL A 611 13.03 -19.28 15.62
C VAL A 611 12.21 -18.01 15.72
N ASN A 612 12.47 -17.05 14.84
CA ASN A 612 11.75 -15.78 14.76
C ASN A 612 10.71 -15.83 13.64
N TYR A 613 9.51 -15.34 13.93
CA TYR A 613 8.36 -15.26 13.01
C TYR A 613 7.82 -13.82 12.83
N GLY A 614 8.50 -12.83 13.41
CA GLY A 614 8.27 -11.41 13.20
C GLY A 614 9.53 -10.73 12.64
N ASP A 615 9.35 -9.54 12.07
CA ASP A 615 10.39 -8.76 11.39
C ASP A 615 11.36 -8.06 12.38
N ASP A 616 11.06 -8.07 13.68
CA ASP A 616 11.82 -7.49 14.78
C ASP A 616 11.97 -8.46 15.98
N ASP A 617 12.57 -7.99 17.09
CA ASP A 617 12.76 -8.78 18.32
C ASP A 617 11.60 -8.74 19.32
N ASP A 618 10.59 -7.88 19.06
CA ASP A 618 9.34 -7.75 19.84
C ASP A 618 8.24 -8.72 19.36
N GLY A 619 8.32 -9.19 18.11
CA GLY A 619 7.40 -10.14 17.49
C GLY A 619 7.43 -11.59 18.04
N PRO A 620 6.68 -12.51 17.39
CA PRO A 620 6.54 -13.90 17.84
C PRO A 620 7.84 -14.70 17.66
N VAL A 621 8.28 -15.34 18.76
CA VAL A 621 9.51 -16.14 18.84
C VAL A 621 9.24 -17.48 19.54
N ILE A 622 9.80 -18.58 19.00
CA ILE A 622 9.86 -19.89 19.67
C ILE A 622 11.32 -20.24 19.97
N MET A 623 11.59 -20.69 21.20
CA MET A 623 12.91 -21.15 21.64
C MET A 623 12.85 -22.62 22.09
N LEU A 624 13.72 -23.44 21.50
CA LEU A 624 13.90 -24.87 21.78
C LEU A 624 15.13 -25.01 22.69
N PHE A 625 14.96 -25.01 24.00
CA PHE A 625 16.07 -25.19 24.95
C PHE A 625 16.47 -26.66 25.02
N LEU A 626 17.76 -26.94 24.88
CA LEU A 626 18.33 -28.28 24.83
C LEU A 626 18.90 -28.70 26.19
N ASN A 627 19.20 -29.99 26.34
CA ASN A 627 20.04 -30.50 27.41
C ASN A 627 21.53 -30.31 27.08
N GLU A 628 22.41 -30.60 28.04
CA GLU A 628 23.89 -30.51 27.88
C GLU A 628 24.44 -31.37 26.73
N ASP A 629 23.69 -32.38 26.28
CA ASP A 629 24.02 -33.22 25.12
C ASP A 629 23.88 -32.49 23.77
N LEU A 630 23.08 -31.42 23.71
CA LEU A 630 22.65 -30.72 22.49
C LEU A 630 21.89 -31.59 21.47
N GLU A 631 21.53 -32.81 21.86
CA GLU A 631 20.83 -33.82 21.05
C GLU A 631 19.38 -34.02 21.51
N SER A 632 18.98 -33.46 22.67
CA SER A 632 17.63 -33.60 23.21
C SER A 632 17.04 -32.28 23.73
N ILE A 633 15.77 -32.03 23.41
CA ILE A 633 15.04 -30.85 23.91
C ILE A 633 14.64 -31.04 25.38
N LYS A 634 14.93 -30.03 26.19
CA LYS A 634 14.61 -29.90 27.61
C LYS A 634 13.31 -29.12 27.83
N MET A 635 13.13 -28.01 27.13
CA MET A 635 12.03 -27.07 27.34
C MET A 635 11.75 -26.28 26.06
N PHE A 636 10.49 -25.93 25.82
CA PHE A 636 10.09 -24.98 24.79
C PHE A 636 9.56 -23.70 25.44
N ARG A 637 9.92 -22.55 24.88
CA ARG A 637 9.33 -21.25 25.22
C ARG A 637 8.72 -20.62 23.98
N TYR A 638 7.48 -20.16 24.09
CA TYR A 638 6.90 -19.18 23.18
C TYR A 638 6.95 -17.80 23.85
N ARG A 639 7.27 -16.75 23.08
CA ARG A 639 7.23 -15.36 23.53
C ARG A 639 6.71 -14.46 22.40
N ASN A 640 5.88 -13.49 22.75
CA ASN A 640 5.52 -12.35 21.91
C ASN A 640 5.44 -11.12 22.82
N ILE A 641 6.35 -10.15 22.63
CA ILE A 641 6.47 -8.98 23.53
C ILE A 641 5.33 -8.00 23.25
N ASN A 642 4.95 -7.83 21.98
CA ASN A 642 3.81 -7.02 21.56
C ASN A 642 2.47 -7.42 22.20
N GLU A 643 2.34 -8.66 22.69
CA GLU A 643 1.14 -9.19 23.34
C GLU A 643 1.29 -9.44 24.86
N ASP A 644 2.44 -9.09 25.46
CA ASP A 644 2.81 -9.44 26.85
C ASP A 644 2.66 -10.96 27.14
N MET A 645 3.00 -11.80 26.17
CA MET A 645 2.83 -13.24 26.22
C MET A 645 4.16 -13.99 26.36
N GLN A 646 4.28 -14.84 27.38
CA GLN A 646 5.32 -15.87 27.46
C GLN A 646 4.74 -17.18 28.03
N VAL A 647 5.04 -18.31 27.38
CA VAL A 647 4.63 -19.65 27.82
C VAL A 647 5.82 -20.60 27.78
N ASP A 648 6.17 -21.18 28.94
CA ASP A 648 7.29 -22.10 29.12
C ASP A 648 6.76 -23.52 29.41
N VAL A 649 7.23 -24.52 28.65
CA VAL A 649 6.81 -25.93 28.80
C VAL A 649 7.99 -26.90 28.78
N THR A 650 8.13 -27.70 29.84
CA THR A 650 9.22 -28.66 30.01
C THR A 650 8.88 -29.99 29.35
N VAL A 651 9.82 -30.57 28.61
CA VAL A 651 9.68 -31.89 27.97
C VAL A 651 9.71 -32.99 29.03
N VAL A 652 8.73 -33.89 28.98
CA VAL A 652 8.66 -35.06 29.86
C VAL A 652 9.44 -36.20 29.24
N THR A 653 10.65 -36.47 29.75
CA THR A 653 11.42 -37.64 29.32
C THR A 653 10.75 -38.95 29.73
N ALA A 654 10.63 -39.89 28.79
CA ALA A 654 10.07 -41.20 29.05
C ALA A 654 11.02 -42.00 29.94
N THR A 655 10.67 -42.18 31.23
CA THR A 655 11.38 -43.09 32.13
C THR A 655 11.34 -44.51 31.57
N GLY A 656 12.53 -45.03 31.22
CA GLY A 656 12.67 -46.23 30.41
C GLY A 656 11.98 -47.47 30.96
N GLY A 657 11.06 -48.04 30.18
CA GLY A 657 10.59 -49.40 30.36
C GLY A 657 11.63 -50.41 29.84
N SER A 658 12.24 -51.16 30.74
CA SER A 658 13.11 -52.30 30.39
C SER A 658 12.32 -53.36 29.61
N GLY A 659 12.86 -53.82 28.46
CA GLY A 659 12.27 -54.88 27.66
C GLY A 659 13.09 -55.25 26.42
N GLY A 660 14.15 -56.06 26.61
CA GLY A 660 15.04 -56.53 25.54
C GLY A 660 16.35 -57.07 26.10
#